data_AF-A0A6N7PRN7-F1
#
_entry.id   AF-A0A6N7PRN7-F1
#
_cell.length_a   1.000
_cell.length_b   1.000
_cell.length_c   1.000
_cell.angle_alpha   90.00
_cell.angle_beta   90.00
_cell.angle_gamma   90.00
#
_symmetry.space_group_name_H-M   'P 1'
#
loop_
_entity.id
_entity.type
_entity.pdbx_description
1 polymer ?
#
loop_
_entity_poly.entity_id
_entity_poly.type
_entity_poly.pdbx_seq_one_letter_code
_entity_poly.pdbx_strand_id
1 'polypeptide(L)'
;MAGLSALVSCGGAAVQTQPGPPDEANSGAAVAVAAPVPTAAVAAPAADEGPEPPQKLDSLLGLVPRDAVLVANVPPPEKALAAMNPQLRAGLLAELSAGLANRLELDPKLVADVTKSFEGAVVFAGPQKRGGPAEPIDRACFGARMSDGALVTKALDLLGAEKKARGFFVVRSPKGIELAHGAWLEGPRALVACRTKDDLRDAFEVAAGRAPSVEASALLVKERAAEPFLAIDLHAMAAGKKSPPEPGSRLFVALVGQTQGLGLDVRFSGYGPEFPALGSVLDAAPQVVMPKLPEGAIAALGLSTQRSSGKTVADVLEVIGRALSPGLGQGVKGELGRSGIDLADIDEALGGEVVLGLYMDPKRPFSFDEVSEQPEKALGVLVAIATKDADAQKKLLSTIQAGAKGAKKVTVRGDTLTRDLKDGGVLHIESRPGFLLVGLGNKKVALDVVRRFGKGKDTLSANPAFLTARAKEKAASHALLFFDPALARSLADPTSGAKPGARVGGGSMLSLVLFPSDRGLELAATGDGAAELVGVGAALAVHGVRRYTTRAKAAEARNTVSWMARAAAAAYERASTSEKPGTHKLCKSAPPVPGVVPRDTTYVPSNKPGQDFEQGDDSAGWRCLRVSLPQPIRFQYEYRTGGAYKGPKRGGPDPGKDGFEVSAEGDLDGDGKTSLFTRIGKIQNGTIVLSPQIFVADELE
;
A
#
# COMPACT_ATOMS: atom_id res chain seq x y z
N MET A 1 -15.79 10.91 5.59
CA MET A 1 -14.41 11.44 5.52
C MET A 1 -13.57 10.67 4.49
N ALA A 2 -13.21 9.40 4.71
CA ALA A 2 -12.58 8.56 3.67
C ALA A 2 -13.47 8.36 2.42
N GLY A 3 -14.80 8.33 2.57
CA GLY A 3 -15.75 8.25 1.45
C GLY A 3 -15.91 9.49 0.58
N LEU A 4 -15.79 10.69 1.17
CA LEU A 4 -15.81 11.93 0.39
C LEU A 4 -14.48 12.08 -0.37
N SER A 5 -13.35 11.75 0.28
CA SER A 5 -12.07 11.66 -0.41
C SER A 5 -12.05 10.55 -1.47
N ALA A 6 -12.74 9.42 -1.28
CA ALA A 6 -12.86 8.32 -2.25
C ALA A 6 -13.69 8.73 -3.48
N LEU A 7 -14.80 9.46 -3.31
CA LEU A 7 -15.55 10.02 -4.44
C LEU A 7 -14.71 10.98 -5.29
N VAL A 8 -13.78 11.69 -4.66
CA VAL A 8 -12.97 12.71 -5.32
C VAL A 8 -11.64 12.17 -5.86
N SER A 9 -11.03 11.16 -5.23
CA SER A 9 -9.83 10.49 -5.77
C SER A 9 -10.14 9.56 -6.96
N CYS A 10 -11.38 9.11 -7.12
CA CYS A 10 -11.77 8.21 -8.20
C CYS A 10 -12.29 8.93 -9.46
N GLY A 11 -12.42 10.26 -9.41
CA GLY A 11 -12.78 11.08 -10.58
C GLY A 11 -11.66 11.32 -11.59
N GLY A 12 -10.44 10.84 -11.32
CA GLY A 12 -9.23 11.10 -12.13
C GLY A 12 -8.89 10.03 -13.19
N ALA A 13 -9.69 8.97 -13.34
CA ALA A 13 -9.45 7.98 -14.39
C ALA A 13 -9.95 8.51 -15.74
N ALA A 14 -9.02 8.80 -16.66
CA ALA A 14 -9.34 9.14 -18.04
C ALA A 14 -10.06 7.96 -18.71
N VAL A 15 -11.36 8.14 -18.99
CA VAL A 15 -12.17 7.20 -19.76
C VAL A 15 -11.57 7.09 -21.17
N GLN A 16 -11.01 5.93 -21.50
CA GLN A 16 -10.66 5.56 -22.87
C GLN A 16 -11.95 5.32 -23.67
N THR A 17 -12.23 6.14 -24.67
CA THR A 17 -13.16 5.78 -25.74
C THR A 17 -12.43 4.88 -26.73
N GLN A 18 -12.81 3.60 -26.82
CA GLN A 18 -12.41 2.75 -27.94
C GLN A 18 -13.06 3.26 -29.23
N PRO A 19 -12.34 3.33 -30.36
CA PRO A 19 -12.97 3.48 -31.67
C PRO A 19 -13.70 2.19 -32.04
N GLY A 20 -14.98 2.29 -32.37
CA GLY A 20 -15.79 1.17 -32.85
C GLY A 20 -15.26 0.57 -34.17
N PRO A 21 -15.52 -0.71 -34.45
CA PRO A 21 -15.09 -1.35 -35.69
C PRO A 21 -15.89 -0.81 -36.89
N PRO A 22 -15.30 -0.81 -38.10
CA PRO A 22 -16.01 -0.45 -39.31
C PRO A 22 -17.02 -1.55 -39.70
N ASP A 23 -18.17 -1.11 -40.22
CA ASP A 23 -19.28 -1.93 -40.68
C ASP A 23 -18.84 -3.02 -41.68
N GLU A 24 -19.06 -4.29 -41.32
CA GLU A 24 -19.09 -5.41 -42.28
C GLU A 24 -20.53 -5.66 -42.73
N ALA A 25 -20.77 -5.37 -44.00
CA ALA A 25 -21.93 -5.82 -44.74
C ALA A 25 -21.84 -7.34 -44.98
N ASN A 26 -22.88 -8.10 -44.65
CA ASN A 26 -23.23 -9.27 -45.47
C ASN A 26 -24.67 -9.82 -45.28
N SER A 27 -25.30 -10.00 -46.44
CA SER A 27 -26.18 -11.10 -46.89
C SER A 27 -27.40 -11.53 -46.05
N GLY A 28 -28.56 -11.06 -46.52
CA GLY A 28 -29.81 -11.77 -46.80
C GLY A 28 -30.02 -13.25 -46.42
N ALA A 29 -31.10 -13.47 -45.66
CA ALA A 29 -31.96 -14.65 -45.77
C ALA A 29 -33.43 -14.20 -45.65
N ALA A 30 -34.23 -14.51 -46.67
CA ALA A 30 -35.65 -14.19 -46.74
C ALA A 30 -36.46 -15.09 -45.79
N VAL A 31 -37.18 -14.49 -44.85
CA VAL A 31 -38.18 -15.17 -44.01
C VAL A 31 -39.57 -14.68 -44.42
N ALA A 32 -40.49 -15.65 -44.55
CA ALA A 32 -41.84 -15.47 -45.03
C ALA A 32 -42.66 -14.46 -44.20
N VAL A 33 -43.41 -13.61 -44.91
CA VAL A 33 -44.31 -12.59 -44.38
C VAL A 33 -45.56 -13.26 -43.81
N ALA A 34 -45.74 -13.18 -42.49
CA ALA A 34 -47.02 -13.43 -41.83
C ALA A 34 -47.87 -12.15 -41.80
N ALA A 35 -49.19 -12.31 -41.86
CA ALA A 35 -50.18 -11.24 -41.91
C ALA A 35 -50.11 -10.30 -40.68
N PRO A 36 -50.49 -9.01 -40.84
CA PRO A 36 -50.39 -8.01 -39.78
C PRO A 36 -51.35 -8.32 -38.62
N VAL A 37 -50.77 -8.60 -37.45
CA VAL A 37 -51.50 -8.58 -36.17
C VAL A 37 -51.86 -7.12 -35.86
N PRO A 38 -53.10 -6.80 -35.43
CA PRO A 38 -53.49 -5.45 -35.09
C PRO A 38 -52.59 -4.89 -33.99
N THR A 39 -51.89 -3.81 -34.31
CA THR A 39 -51.01 -3.06 -33.42
C THR A 39 -51.83 -2.44 -32.30
N ALA A 40 -51.86 -3.09 -31.14
CA ALA A 40 -52.30 -2.42 -29.91
C ALA A 40 -51.37 -1.22 -29.68
N ALA A 41 -51.95 -0.04 -29.48
CA ALA A 41 -51.19 1.17 -29.14
C ALA A 41 -50.32 0.87 -27.92
N VAL A 42 -49.00 0.83 -28.13
CA VAL A 42 -48.02 0.72 -27.03
C VAL A 42 -48.20 2.00 -26.21
N ALA A 43 -48.80 1.85 -25.03
CA ALA A 43 -48.90 2.95 -24.07
C ALA A 43 -47.50 3.55 -23.92
N ALA A 44 -47.40 4.89 -24.00
CA ALA A 44 -46.15 5.59 -23.78
C ALA A 44 -45.50 5.03 -22.50
N PRO A 45 -44.22 4.63 -22.53
CA PRO A 45 -43.57 4.05 -21.37
C PRO A 45 -43.80 4.99 -20.19
N ALA A 46 -44.43 4.48 -19.14
CA ALA A 46 -44.66 5.24 -17.92
C ALA A 46 -43.35 5.93 -17.57
N ALA A 47 -43.40 7.25 -17.37
CA ALA A 47 -42.22 8.00 -16.96
C ALA A 47 -41.58 7.23 -15.81
N ASP A 48 -40.29 6.94 -15.93
CA ASP A 48 -39.49 6.19 -14.94
C ASP A 48 -39.42 7.02 -13.66
N GLU A 49 -40.53 7.05 -12.92
CA GLU A 49 -40.67 7.60 -11.59
C GLU A 49 -39.76 6.74 -10.73
N GLY A 50 -38.56 7.27 -10.46
CA GLY A 50 -37.55 6.58 -9.67
C GLY A 50 -38.10 6.06 -8.33
N PRO A 51 -37.37 5.16 -7.68
CA PRO A 51 -37.80 4.53 -6.42
C PRO A 51 -38.23 5.57 -5.40
N GLU A 52 -39.33 5.30 -4.68
CA GLU A 52 -39.77 6.19 -3.62
C GLU A 52 -38.70 6.26 -2.51
N PRO A 53 -38.22 7.47 -2.15
CA PRO A 53 -37.21 7.61 -1.12
C PRO A 53 -37.74 7.17 0.25
N PRO A 54 -36.92 6.53 1.10
CA PRO A 54 -37.37 6.07 2.41
C PRO A 54 -37.75 7.25 3.31
N GLN A 55 -38.93 7.18 3.91
CA GLN A 55 -39.44 8.21 4.82
C GLN A 55 -38.73 8.20 6.19
N LYS A 56 -38.15 7.06 6.57
CA LYS A 56 -37.43 6.85 7.84
C LYS A 56 -36.13 6.12 7.57
N LEU A 57 -35.07 6.48 8.31
CA LEU A 57 -33.79 5.81 8.27
C LEU A 57 -33.14 5.86 9.65
N ASP A 58 -33.34 4.80 10.43
CA ASP A 58 -32.84 4.71 11.81
C ASP A 58 -31.31 4.64 11.86
N SER A 59 -30.73 3.89 10.93
CA SER A 59 -29.29 3.64 10.80
C SER A 59 -28.84 3.84 9.35
N LEU A 60 -27.69 4.48 9.14
CA LEU A 60 -27.09 4.58 7.80
C LEU A 60 -26.66 3.20 7.27
N LEU A 61 -26.38 2.22 8.14
CA LEU A 61 -26.11 0.84 7.71
C LEU A 61 -27.35 0.18 7.08
N GLY A 62 -28.55 0.70 7.36
CA GLY A 62 -29.79 0.35 6.68
C GLY A 62 -29.84 0.74 5.20
N LEU A 63 -28.88 1.53 4.69
CA LEU A 63 -28.72 1.80 3.25
C LEU A 63 -27.84 0.77 2.54
N VAL A 64 -27.08 -0.03 3.30
CA VAL A 64 -25.99 -0.86 2.75
C VAL A 64 -26.51 -2.26 2.42
N PRO A 65 -26.45 -2.71 1.16
CA PRO A 65 -26.81 -4.08 0.80
C PRO A 65 -26.01 -5.13 1.59
N ARG A 66 -26.65 -6.26 1.94
CA ARG A 66 -26.02 -7.36 2.67
C ARG A 66 -24.75 -7.89 2.01
N ASP A 67 -24.71 -7.86 0.69
CA ASP A 67 -23.64 -8.35 -0.19
C ASP A 67 -22.67 -7.24 -0.64
N ALA A 68 -22.67 -6.09 0.03
CA ALA A 68 -21.66 -5.07 -0.18
C ALA A 68 -20.25 -5.63 0.04
N VAL A 69 -19.35 -5.35 -0.91
CA VAL A 69 -17.96 -5.83 -0.91
C VAL A 69 -17.09 -5.01 0.03
N LEU A 70 -17.42 -3.74 0.19
CA LEU A 70 -16.73 -2.81 1.07
C LEU A 70 -17.76 -2.00 1.82
N VAL A 71 -17.56 -1.82 3.12
CA VAL A 71 -18.39 -0.99 3.98
C VAL A 71 -17.48 -0.25 4.95
N ALA A 72 -17.46 1.07 4.89
CA ALA A 72 -16.81 1.92 5.87
C ALA A 72 -17.87 2.74 6.62
N ASN A 73 -17.92 2.58 7.94
CA ASN A 73 -18.80 3.33 8.82
C ASN A 73 -18.00 4.36 9.60
N VAL A 74 -18.51 5.58 9.65
CA VAL A 74 -17.97 6.69 10.42
C VAL A 74 -19.12 7.19 11.30
N PRO A 75 -19.20 6.75 12.56
CA PRO A 75 -20.24 7.21 13.49
C PRO A 75 -20.07 8.71 13.79
N PRO A 76 -21.00 9.31 14.57
CA PRO A 76 -20.88 10.69 15.00
C PRO A 76 -19.47 11.00 15.51
N PRO A 77 -18.80 12.01 14.92
CA PRO A 77 -17.40 12.24 15.17
C PRO A 77 -17.16 12.62 16.62
N GLU A 78 -18.15 13.15 17.35
CA GLU A 78 -18.00 13.61 18.74
C GLU A 78 -17.34 12.57 19.64
N LYS A 79 -17.72 11.29 19.58
CA LYS A 79 -17.11 10.25 20.43
C LYS A 79 -15.65 9.99 20.04
N ALA A 80 -15.38 9.82 18.75
CA ALA A 80 -14.03 9.55 18.25
C ALA A 80 -13.10 10.77 18.44
N LEU A 81 -13.59 11.96 18.11
CA LEU A 81 -12.90 13.25 18.27
C LEU A 81 -12.75 13.66 19.74
N ALA A 82 -13.64 13.25 20.64
CA ALA A 82 -13.46 13.46 22.08
C ALA A 82 -12.35 12.58 22.64
N ALA A 83 -12.13 11.39 22.07
CA ALA A 83 -11.01 10.51 22.44
C ALA A 83 -9.65 10.98 21.88
N MET A 84 -9.65 11.87 20.88
CA MET A 84 -8.42 12.43 20.29
C MET A 84 -7.85 13.60 21.10
N ASN A 85 -6.52 13.74 21.08
CA ASN A 85 -5.86 14.94 21.58
C ASN A 85 -6.40 16.20 20.85
N PRO A 86 -6.73 17.30 21.55
CA PRO A 86 -7.27 18.51 20.95
C PRO A 86 -6.45 19.10 19.79
N GLN A 87 -5.12 19.02 19.87
CA GLN A 87 -4.21 19.52 18.82
C GLN A 87 -4.28 18.64 17.56
N LEU A 88 -4.21 17.32 17.73
CA LEU A 88 -4.37 16.37 16.62
C LEU A 88 -5.73 16.49 15.95
N ARG A 89 -6.79 16.65 16.76
CA ARG A 89 -8.14 16.91 16.26
C ARG A 89 -8.21 18.18 15.43
N ALA A 90 -7.65 19.29 15.92
CA ALA A 90 -7.66 20.56 15.20
C ALA A 90 -6.87 20.46 13.88
N GLY A 91 -5.69 19.85 13.90
CA GLY A 91 -4.89 19.60 12.70
C GLY A 91 -5.61 18.74 11.68
N LEU A 92 -6.18 17.60 12.09
CA LEU A 92 -6.93 16.71 11.22
C LEU A 92 -8.14 17.41 10.58
N LEU A 93 -8.92 18.16 11.36
CA LEU A 93 -10.09 18.88 10.85
C LEU A 93 -9.68 20.00 9.89
N ALA A 94 -8.58 20.71 10.16
CA ALA A 94 -8.08 21.77 9.29
C ALA A 94 -7.56 21.21 7.95
N GLU A 95 -6.73 20.16 7.99
CA GLU A 95 -6.19 19.50 6.80
C GLU A 95 -7.30 18.89 5.95
N LEU A 96 -8.28 18.26 6.59
CA LEU A 96 -9.44 17.71 5.90
C LEU A 96 -10.29 18.81 5.25
N SER A 97 -10.55 19.91 5.97
CA SER A 97 -11.32 21.03 5.43
C SER A 97 -10.60 21.67 4.24
N ALA A 98 -9.29 21.87 4.35
CA ALA A 98 -8.47 22.42 3.26
C ALA A 98 -8.43 21.47 2.05
N GLY A 99 -8.25 20.16 2.27
CA GLY A 99 -8.24 19.16 1.21
C GLY A 99 -9.57 19.06 0.47
N LEU A 100 -10.69 19.12 1.19
CA LEU A 100 -12.03 19.15 0.59
C LEU A 100 -12.29 20.45 -0.16
N ALA A 101 -11.96 21.60 0.43
CA ALA A 101 -12.12 22.90 -0.21
C ALA A 101 -11.34 22.98 -1.52
N ASN A 102 -10.07 22.57 -1.52
CA ASN A 102 -9.23 22.61 -2.71
C ASN A 102 -9.71 21.67 -3.81
N ARG A 103 -10.14 20.45 -3.46
CA ARG A 103 -10.55 19.47 -4.48
C ARG A 103 -11.94 19.70 -5.04
N LEU A 104 -12.84 20.28 -4.26
CA LEU A 104 -14.22 20.57 -4.68
C LEU A 104 -14.39 22.03 -5.13
N GLU A 105 -13.33 22.83 -5.08
CA GLU A 105 -13.35 24.27 -5.34
C GLU A 105 -14.41 25.00 -4.50
N LEU A 106 -14.63 24.53 -3.27
CA LEU A 106 -15.61 25.09 -2.35
C LEU A 106 -14.98 26.11 -1.43
N ASP A 107 -15.79 27.10 -1.04
CA ASP A 107 -15.42 28.06 -0.01
C ASP A 107 -15.00 27.34 1.30
N PRO A 108 -13.79 27.60 1.85
CA PRO A 108 -13.31 26.91 3.03
C PRO A 108 -14.22 27.05 4.26
N LYS A 109 -14.92 28.18 4.39
CA LYS A 109 -15.86 28.40 5.50
C LYS A 109 -17.09 27.51 5.34
N LEU A 110 -17.64 27.39 4.14
CA LEU A 110 -18.72 26.43 3.87
C LEU A 110 -18.29 25.00 4.19
N VAL A 111 -17.09 24.58 3.78
CA VAL A 111 -16.58 23.23 4.08
C VAL A 111 -16.46 23.01 5.59
N ALA A 112 -15.96 24.00 6.33
CA ALA A 112 -15.89 23.94 7.78
C ALA A 112 -17.28 23.82 8.43
N ASP A 113 -18.28 24.57 7.95
CA ASP A 113 -19.64 24.53 8.47
C ASP A 113 -20.34 23.20 8.13
N VAL A 114 -20.19 22.70 6.89
CA VAL A 114 -20.64 21.35 6.49
C VAL A 114 -20.00 20.29 7.40
N THR A 115 -18.70 20.40 7.66
CA THR A 115 -17.97 19.46 8.54
C THR A 115 -18.50 19.50 9.98
N LYS A 116 -18.85 20.68 10.51
CA LYS A 116 -19.48 20.79 11.84
C LYS A 116 -20.87 20.16 11.89
N SER A 117 -21.61 20.20 10.77
CA SER A 117 -22.94 19.58 10.71
C SER A 117 -22.90 18.06 10.55
N PHE A 118 -21.73 17.45 10.40
CA PHE A 118 -21.60 16.02 10.15
C PHE A 118 -21.94 15.17 11.39
N GLU A 119 -22.98 14.35 11.30
CA GLU A 119 -23.41 13.44 12.37
C GLU A 119 -22.96 11.99 12.12
N GLY A 120 -22.43 11.67 10.94
CA GLY A 120 -21.94 10.34 10.61
C GLY A 120 -22.08 10.02 9.12
N ALA A 121 -21.37 9.00 8.66
CA ALA A 121 -21.47 8.51 7.30
C ALA A 121 -21.27 7.00 7.21
N VAL A 122 -21.82 6.44 6.16
CA VAL A 122 -21.45 5.14 5.63
C VAL A 122 -20.96 5.30 4.20
N VAL A 123 -20.00 4.49 3.80
CA VAL A 123 -19.49 4.39 2.45
C VAL A 123 -19.50 2.93 2.10
N PHE A 124 -20.01 2.56 0.94
CA PHE A 124 -20.06 1.16 0.57
C PHE A 124 -19.92 0.96 -0.93
N ALA A 125 -19.52 -0.23 -1.34
CA ALA A 125 -19.50 -0.66 -2.72
C ALA A 125 -20.31 -1.95 -2.86
N GLY A 126 -21.25 -1.98 -3.81
CA GLY A 126 -22.05 -3.17 -4.09
C GLY A 126 -21.23 -4.34 -4.65
N PRO A 127 -21.81 -5.56 -4.73
CA PRO A 127 -21.17 -6.74 -5.33
C PRO A 127 -20.78 -6.48 -6.79
N GLN A 128 -19.86 -7.24 -7.37
CA GLN A 128 -19.63 -7.14 -8.81
C GLN A 128 -20.78 -7.80 -9.58
N LYS A 129 -21.50 -7.06 -10.44
CA LYS A 129 -22.50 -7.66 -11.34
C LYS A 129 -21.77 -8.47 -12.41
N ARG A 130 -22.29 -9.65 -12.75
CA ARG A 130 -21.75 -10.49 -13.82
C ARG A 130 -21.76 -9.70 -15.14
N GLY A 131 -20.58 -9.45 -15.71
CA GLY A 131 -20.42 -8.65 -16.94
C GLY A 131 -20.42 -7.13 -16.73
N GLY A 132 -20.44 -6.64 -15.49
CA GLY A 132 -20.26 -5.23 -15.15
C GLY A 132 -18.79 -4.78 -15.17
N PRO A 133 -18.52 -3.49 -14.91
CA PRO A 133 -17.17 -2.95 -14.84
C PRO A 133 -16.30 -3.74 -13.85
N ALA A 134 -14.99 -3.75 -14.12
CA ALA A 134 -14.04 -4.62 -13.44
C ALA A 134 -13.81 -4.23 -11.97
N GLU A 135 -14.07 -2.97 -11.59
CA GLU A 135 -13.64 -2.43 -10.30
C GLU A 135 -14.82 -2.13 -9.36
N PRO A 136 -14.79 -2.63 -8.11
CA PRO A 136 -15.83 -2.35 -7.11
C PRO A 136 -16.10 -0.85 -6.87
N ILE A 137 -15.10 0.00 -7.13
CA ILE A 137 -15.18 1.44 -6.88
C ILE A 137 -16.14 2.15 -7.83
N ASP A 138 -16.41 1.57 -9.00
CA ASP A 138 -17.40 2.09 -9.95
C ASP A 138 -18.85 1.93 -9.44
N ARG A 139 -19.05 1.14 -8.36
CA ARG A 139 -20.32 0.94 -7.67
C ARG A 139 -20.35 1.56 -6.28
N ALA A 140 -19.52 2.57 -6.05
CA ALA A 140 -19.45 3.23 -4.76
C ALA A 140 -20.70 4.07 -4.48
N CYS A 141 -21.20 3.95 -3.26
CA CYS A 141 -22.24 4.76 -2.65
C CYS A 141 -21.72 5.36 -1.33
N PHE A 142 -22.29 6.48 -0.95
CA PHE A 142 -22.16 7.03 0.39
C PHE A 142 -23.51 7.49 0.92
N GLY A 143 -23.70 7.33 2.22
CA GLY A 143 -24.75 7.97 3.00
C GLY A 143 -24.12 8.84 4.06
N ALA A 144 -24.61 10.04 4.29
CA ALA A 144 -24.15 10.92 5.36
C ALA A 144 -25.35 11.55 6.08
N ARG A 145 -25.33 11.56 7.40
CA ARG A 145 -26.34 12.25 8.22
C ARG A 145 -25.82 13.62 8.64
N MET A 146 -26.65 14.64 8.51
CA MET A 146 -26.25 16.04 8.68
C MET A 146 -27.21 16.79 9.61
N SER A 147 -26.66 17.62 10.51
CA SER A 147 -27.41 18.45 11.46
C SER A 147 -28.17 19.60 10.81
N ASP A 148 -27.68 20.07 9.67
CA ASP A 148 -28.20 21.24 8.96
C ASP A 148 -28.39 20.93 7.46
N GLY A 149 -29.64 20.76 7.04
CA GLY A 149 -30.00 20.51 5.65
C GLY A 149 -29.80 21.71 4.71
N ALA A 150 -29.80 22.94 5.25
CA ALA A 150 -29.58 24.13 4.43
C ALA A 150 -28.13 24.20 3.94
N LEU A 151 -27.16 23.79 4.76
CA LEU A 151 -25.76 23.68 4.37
C LEU A 151 -25.58 22.63 3.26
N VAL A 152 -26.26 21.48 3.36
CA VAL A 152 -26.21 20.44 2.33
C VAL A 152 -26.76 20.95 1.00
N THR A 153 -27.92 21.62 1.03
CA THR A 153 -28.55 22.19 -0.16
C THR A 153 -27.63 23.21 -0.83
N LYS A 154 -27.02 24.09 -0.03
CA LYS A 154 -26.07 25.10 -0.52
C LYS A 154 -24.81 24.47 -1.13
N ALA A 155 -24.28 23.40 -0.53
CA ALA A 155 -23.13 22.68 -1.08
C ALA A 155 -23.48 21.99 -2.40
N LEU A 156 -24.66 21.36 -2.52
CA LEU A 156 -25.12 20.75 -3.77
C LEU A 156 -25.30 21.79 -4.89
N ASP A 157 -25.82 22.97 -4.57
CA ASP A 157 -25.97 24.06 -5.54
C ASP A 157 -24.62 24.53 -6.09
N LEU A 158 -23.60 24.65 -5.23
CA LEU A 158 -22.24 25.04 -5.65
C LEU A 158 -21.54 23.96 -6.47
N LEU A 159 -21.85 22.68 -6.22
CA LEU A 159 -21.34 21.57 -7.02
C LEU A 159 -22.07 21.43 -8.37
N GLY A 160 -23.02 22.33 -8.69
CA GLY A 160 -23.80 22.27 -9.93
C GLY A 160 -24.73 21.06 -9.98
N ALA A 161 -25.24 20.59 -8.83
CA ALA A 161 -26.15 19.47 -8.78
C ALA A 161 -27.49 19.82 -9.44
N GLU A 162 -27.87 19.06 -10.47
CA GLU A 162 -29.16 19.18 -11.13
C GLU A 162 -30.25 18.56 -10.24
N LYS A 163 -31.03 19.40 -9.55
CA LYS A 163 -32.14 18.96 -8.70
C LYS A 163 -33.26 18.35 -9.55
N LYS A 164 -33.77 17.21 -9.10
CA LYS A 164 -34.89 16.46 -9.67
C LYS A 164 -36.05 16.45 -8.66
N ALA A 165 -37.20 15.90 -9.05
CA ALA A 165 -38.34 15.75 -8.16
C ALA A 165 -37.99 14.91 -6.93
N ARG A 166 -38.74 15.08 -5.82
CA ARG A 166 -38.62 14.28 -4.59
C ARG A 166 -37.22 14.28 -3.95
N GLY A 167 -36.47 15.38 -4.10
CA GLY A 167 -35.16 15.56 -3.46
C GLY A 167 -34.00 14.84 -4.16
N PHE A 168 -34.23 14.19 -5.30
CA PHE A 168 -33.18 13.57 -6.09
C PHE A 168 -32.28 14.63 -6.76
N PHE A 169 -31.04 14.27 -7.08
CA PHE A 169 -30.13 15.12 -7.83
C PHE A 169 -29.14 14.31 -8.68
N VAL A 170 -28.56 14.96 -9.68
CA VAL A 170 -27.46 14.44 -10.50
C VAL A 170 -26.32 15.46 -10.52
N VAL A 171 -25.10 15.03 -10.22
CA VAL A 171 -23.90 15.88 -10.34
C VAL A 171 -23.21 15.54 -11.66
N ARG A 172 -22.89 16.55 -12.47
CA ARG A 172 -22.18 16.37 -13.75
C ARG A 172 -20.85 17.11 -13.73
N SER A 173 -19.86 16.58 -14.43
CA SER A 173 -18.62 17.31 -14.69
C SER A 173 -18.88 18.47 -15.65
N PRO A 174 -17.94 19.43 -15.79
CA PRO A 174 -18.03 20.47 -16.83
C PRO A 174 -18.16 19.93 -18.26
N LYS A 175 -17.77 18.66 -18.49
CA LYS A 175 -17.92 17.96 -19.77
C LYS A 175 -19.26 17.22 -19.92
N GLY A 176 -20.19 17.39 -18.97
CA GLY A 176 -21.51 16.76 -18.97
C GLY A 176 -21.55 15.30 -18.50
N ILE A 177 -20.40 14.73 -18.10
CA ILE A 177 -20.30 13.34 -17.62
C ILE A 177 -20.97 13.26 -16.25
N GLU A 178 -21.91 12.32 -16.08
CA GLU A 178 -22.56 12.07 -14.80
C GLU A 178 -21.53 11.53 -13.80
N LEU A 179 -21.34 12.25 -12.70
CA LEU A 179 -20.38 11.93 -11.65
C LEU A 179 -21.04 11.19 -10.49
N ALA A 180 -22.29 11.54 -10.16
CA ALA A 180 -23.05 10.91 -9.10
C ALA A 180 -24.56 11.14 -9.26
N HIS A 181 -25.34 10.19 -8.77
CA HIS A 181 -26.78 10.30 -8.56
C HIS A 181 -27.05 10.24 -7.07
N GLY A 182 -27.95 11.07 -6.55
CA GLY A 182 -28.27 11.03 -5.13
C GLY A 182 -29.65 11.53 -4.78
N ALA A 183 -29.96 11.52 -3.49
CA ALA A 183 -31.10 12.22 -2.92
C ALA A 183 -30.74 12.84 -1.57
N TRP A 184 -31.33 14.01 -1.31
CA TRP A 184 -31.38 14.59 0.02
C TRP A 184 -32.72 14.19 0.68
N LEU A 185 -32.63 13.43 1.76
CA LEU A 185 -33.77 12.93 2.53
C LEU A 185 -34.00 13.87 3.72
N GLU A 186 -34.91 14.84 3.56
CA GLU A 186 -35.15 15.88 4.56
C GLU A 186 -35.56 15.31 5.93
N GLY A 187 -36.51 14.37 5.97
CA GLY A 187 -36.99 13.78 7.22
C GLY A 187 -35.88 13.07 8.01
N PRO A 188 -35.17 12.10 7.42
CA PRO A 188 -34.02 11.45 8.04
C PRO A 188 -32.75 12.31 8.14
N ARG A 189 -32.76 13.51 7.55
CA ARG A 189 -31.61 14.41 7.41
C ARG A 189 -30.37 13.71 6.85
N ALA A 190 -30.58 12.92 5.81
CA ALA A 190 -29.55 12.07 5.21
C ALA A 190 -29.33 12.41 3.73
N LEU A 191 -28.07 12.61 3.37
CA LEU A 191 -27.62 12.69 1.99
C LEU A 191 -27.16 11.30 1.54
N VAL A 192 -27.76 10.78 0.47
CA VAL A 192 -27.31 9.51 -0.15
C VAL A 192 -26.90 9.80 -1.58
N ALA A 193 -25.71 9.39 -1.99
CA ALA A 193 -25.31 9.45 -3.38
C ALA A 193 -24.46 8.25 -3.79
N CYS A 194 -24.65 7.83 -5.03
CA CYS A 194 -24.01 6.68 -5.65
C CYS A 194 -23.47 7.06 -7.02
N ARG A 195 -22.50 6.29 -7.50
CA ARG A 195 -21.92 6.50 -8.84
C ARG A 195 -22.95 6.27 -9.95
N THR A 196 -23.86 5.32 -9.78
CA THR A 196 -24.91 4.99 -10.76
C THR A 196 -26.31 5.13 -10.17
N LYS A 197 -27.31 5.34 -11.04
CA LYS A 197 -28.74 5.35 -10.65
C LYS A 197 -29.19 4.01 -10.07
N ASP A 198 -28.69 2.90 -10.61
CA ASP A 198 -29.03 1.55 -10.15
C ASP A 198 -28.58 1.30 -8.72
N ASP A 199 -27.36 1.71 -8.38
CA ASP A 199 -26.83 1.53 -7.01
C ASP A 199 -27.62 2.37 -5.99
N LEU A 200 -28.06 3.57 -6.39
CA LEU A 200 -28.93 4.41 -5.56
C LEU A 200 -30.29 3.74 -5.31
N ARG A 201 -30.88 3.12 -6.35
CA ARG A 201 -32.12 2.34 -6.21
C ARG A 201 -31.91 1.18 -5.25
N ASP A 202 -30.86 0.39 -5.45
CA ASP A 202 -30.56 -0.76 -4.60
C ASP A 202 -30.42 -0.34 -3.12
N ALA A 203 -29.76 0.79 -2.84
CA ALA A 203 -29.65 1.35 -1.48
C ALA A 203 -31.02 1.71 -0.86
N PHE A 204 -31.95 2.24 -1.66
CA PHE A 204 -33.30 2.59 -1.20
C PHE A 204 -34.19 1.37 -1.01
N GLU A 205 -34.03 0.32 -1.82
CA GLU A 205 -34.68 -0.97 -1.59
C GLU A 205 -34.28 -1.55 -0.23
N VAL A 206 -33.00 -1.45 0.14
CA VAL A 206 -32.52 -1.89 1.47
C VAL A 206 -33.13 -1.02 2.57
N ALA A 207 -33.10 0.30 2.42
CA ALA A 207 -33.64 1.21 3.44
C ALA A 207 -35.17 1.08 3.61
N ALA A 208 -35.89 0.69 2.56
CA ALA A 208 -37.32 0.38 2.62
C ALA A 208 -37.61 -1.02 3.19
N GLY A 209 -36.59 -1.81 3.56
CA GLY A 209 -36.72 -3.18 4.06
C GLY A 209 -37.12 -4.20 2.99
N ARG A 210 -37.04 -3.83 1.70
CA ARG A 210 -37.35 -4.70 0.56
C ARG A 210 -36.15 -5.57 0.15
N ALA A 211 -34.94 -5.18 0.57
CA ALA A 211 -33.71 -5.95 0.42
C ALA A 211 -32.97 -6.08 1.76
N PRO A 212 -32.17 -7.15 1.98
CA PRO A 212 -31.45 -7.34 3.24
C PRO A 212 -30.28 -6.36 3.38
N SER A 213 -30.11 -5.82 4.59
CA SER A 213 -29.01 -4.91 4.96
C SER A 213 -27.76 -5.65 5.44
N VAL A 214 -26.60 -4.98 5.38
CA VAL A 214 -25.35 -5.39 6.04
C VAL A 214 -25.50 -5.60 7.54
N GLU A 215 -26.51 -5.02 8.19
CA GLU A 215 -26.80 -5.26 9.61
C GLU A 215 -27.08 -6.74 9.93
N ALA A 216 -27.54 -7.49 8.93
CA ALA A 216 -27.73 -8.94 8.99
C ALA A 216 -26.54 -9.74 8.38
N SER A 217 -25.51 -9.05 7.88
CA SER A 217 -24.34 -9.68 7.25
C SER A 217 -23.36 -10.19 8.29
N ALA A 218 -22.68 -11.30 7.97
CA ALA A 218 -21.54 -11.77 8.75
C ALA A 218 -20.35 -10.79 8.69
N LEU A 219 -20.30 -9.88 7.71
CA LEU A 219 -19.25 -8.85 7.64
C LEU A 219 -19.29 -7.88 8.82
N LEU A 220 -20.45 -7.67 9.43
CA LEU A 220 -20.62 -6.75 10.54
C LEU A 220 -20.30 -7.41 11.88
N VAL A 221 -19.34 -6.85 12.61
CA VAL A 221 -19.14 -7.14 14.03
C VAL A 221 -20.08 -6.23 14.82
N LYS A 222 -21.24 -6.75 15.25
CA LYS A 222 -22.34 -5.96 15.82
C LYS A 222 -21.90 -5.13 17.03
N GLU A 223 -21.02 -5.66 17.87
CA GLU A 223 -20.48 -4.97 19.05
C GLU A 223 -19.61 -3.76 18.68
N ARG A 224 -19.23 -3.63 17.40
CA ARG A 224 -18.42 -2.53 16.85
C ARG A 224 -19.19 -1.62 15.90
N ALA A 225 -20.49 -1.85 15.69
CA ALA A 225 -21.28 -1.06 14.74
C ALA A 225 -21.37 0.44 15.11
N ALA A 226 -21.21 0.76 16.39
CA ALA A 226 -21.20 2.13 16.90
C ALA A 226 -19.81 2.82 16.79
N GLU A 227 -18.78 2.08 16.39
CA GLU A 227 -17.41 2.57 16.25
C GLU A 227 -17.08 2.87 14.77
N PRO A 228 -16.06 3.70 14.49
CA PRO A 228 -15.52 3.80 13.14
C PRO A 228 -14.96 2.45 12.70
N PHE A 229 -15.44 1.92 11.57
CA PHE A 229 -14.95 0.65 11.04
C PHE A 229 -14.88 0.62 9.52
N LEU A 230 -14.10 -0.33 9.00
CA LEU A 230 -14.00 -0.75 7.61
C LEU A 230 -14.14 -2.27 7.55
N ALA A 231 -15.11 -2.76 6.79
CA ALA A 231 -15.32 -4.17 6.50
C ALA A 231 -15.16 -4.40 4.99
N ILE A 232 -14.49 -5.48 4.61
CA ILE A 232 -14.22 -5.86 3.23
C ILE A 232 -14.49 -7.35 3.06
N ASP A 233 -15.29 -7.73 2.07
CA ASP A 233 -15.41 -9.09 1.55
C ASP A 233 -14.30 -9.34 0.52
N LEU A 234 -13.29 -10.11 0.92
CA LEU A 234 -12.11 -10.38 0.10
C LEU A 234 -12.42 -11.33 -1.06
N HIS A 235 -13.39 -12.23 -0.88
CA HIS A 235 -13.82 -13.15 -1.94
C HIS A 235 -14.49 -12.37 -3.07
N ALA A 236 -15.47 -11.52 -2.72
CA ALA A 236 -16.17 -10.71 -3.70
C ALA A 236 -15.26 -9.66 -4.36
N MET A 237 -14.31 -9.07 -3.63
CA MET A 237 -13.33 -8.13 -4.18
C MET A 237 -12.37 -8.78 -5.18
N ALA A 238 -12.10 -10.07 -5.03
CA ALA A 238 -11.23 -10.83 -5.91
C ALA A 238 -11.99 -11.58 -7.01
N ALA A 239 -13.31 -11.36 -7.16
CA ALA A 239 -14.10 -11.99 -8.20
C ALA A 239 -13.45 -11.77 -9.58
N GLY A 240 -13.36 -12.84 -10.37
CA GLY A 240 -12.70 -12.82 -11.69
C GLY A 240 -11.18 -13.05 -11.68
N LYS A 241 -10.52 -13.11 -10.51
CA LYS A 241 -9.11 -13.55 -10.44
C LYS A 241 -9.02 -15.07 -10.65
N LYS A 242 -7.84 -15.54 -11.06
CA LYS A 242 -7.55 -16.97 -11.31
C LYS A 242 -7.71 -17.83 -10.06
N SER A 243 -7.39 -17.27 -8.89
CA SER A 243 -7.45 -17.92 -7.58
C SER A 243 -8.02 -16.92 -6.56
N PRO A 244 -9.33 -16.66 -6.54
CA PRO A 244 -9.90 -15.80 -5.52
C PRO A 244 -9.84 -16.49 -4.14
N PRO A 245 -9.77 -15.74 -3.04
CA PRO A 245 -10.03 -16.27 -1.70
C PRO A 245 -11.37 -17.01 -1.66
N GLU A 246 -11.55 -18.01 -0.80
CA GLU A 246 -12.82 -18.73 -0.68
C GLU A 246 -13.92 -17.89 0.01
N PRO A 247 -15.21 -18.24 -0.19
CA PRO A 247 -16.33 -17.60 0.51
C PRO A 247 -16.14 -17.57 2.03
N GLY A 248 -16.45 -16.41 2.61
CA GLY A 248 -16.23 -16.10 4.02
C GLY A 248 -14.92 -15.35 4.31
N SER A 249 -14.04 -15.21 3.32
CA SER A 249 -12.81 -14.42 3.46
C SER A 249 -13.14 -12.93 3.60
N ARG A 250 -12.67 -12.29 4.68
CA ARG A 250 -13.00 -10.92 5.05
C ARG A 250 -11.88 -10.21 5.80
N LEU A 251 -11.87 -8.89 5.70
CA LEU A 251 -11.10 -8.01 6.55
C LEU A 251 -12.05 -7.06 7.28
N PHE A 252 -11.90 -6.94 8.58
CA PHE A 252 -12.61 -5.97 9.42
C PHE A 252 -11.57 -5.16 10.20
N VAL A 253 -11.69 -3.85 10.20
CA VAL A 253 -10.82 -2.94 10.93
C VAL A 253 -11.71 -1.94 11.65
N ALA A 254 -11.59 -1.82 12.97
CA ALA A 254 -12.29 -0.80 13.75
C ALA A 254 -11.32 0.01 14.60
N LEU A 255 -11.64 1.30 14.76
CA LEU A 255 -11.03 2.17 15.75
C LEU A 255 -11.92 2.16 16.99
N VAL A 256 -11.42 1.68 18.11
CA VAL A 256 -12.23 1.46 19.31
C VAL A 256 -11.98 2.59 20.31
N GLY A 257 -13.01 3.32 20.71
CA GLY A 257 -12.88 4.30 21.80
C GLY A 257 -12.45 3.65 23.11
N GLN A 258 -11.38 4.16 23.73
CA GLN A 258 -10.89 3.75 25.04
C GLN A 258 -10.64 4.99 25.92
N THR A 259 -10.57 4.78 27.24
CA THR A 259 -10.36 5.87 28.22
C THR A 259 -9.09 6.68 28.00
N GLN A 260 -8.09 6.11 27.31
CA GLN A 260 -6.80 6.74 27.03
C GLN A 260 -6.51 7.02 25.55
N GLY A 261 -7.48 6.82 24.65
CA GLY A 261 -7.32 7.08 23.22
C GLY A 261 -8.13 6.17 22.32
N LEU A 262 -7.69 6.03 21.06
CA LEU A 262 -8.27 5.11 20.08
C LEU A 262 -7.45 3.82 20.03
N GLY A 263 -8.07 2.71 20.41
CA GLY A 263 -7.56 1.37 20.16
C GLY A 263 -7.81 0.92 18.72
N LEU A 264 -7.19 -0.18 18.33
CA LEU A 264 -7.41 -0.84 17.03
C LEU A 264 -7.95 -2.26 17.25
N ASP A 265 -8.93 -2.67 16.44
CA ASP A 265 -9.43 -4.05 16.34
C ASP A 265 -9.42 -4.45 14.87
N VAL A 266 -8.40 -5.19 14.44
CA VAL A 266 -8.31 -5.80 13.11
C VAL A 266 -8.71 -7.26 13.22
N ARG A 267 -9.64 -7.71 12.38
CA ARG A 267 -9.96 -9.12 12.22
C ARG A 267 -9.81 -9.49 10.76
N PHE A 268 -9.07 -10.55 10.51
CA PHE A 268 -8.84 -11.06 9.18
C PHE A 268 -9.21 -12.53 9.14
N SER A 269 -9.98 -12.92 8.15
CA SER A 269 -10.26 -14.31 7.79
C SER A 269 -9.91 -14.47 6.33
N GLY A 270 -8.90 -15.26 6.00
CA GLY A 270 -8.54 -15.61 4.63
C GLY A 270 -8.64 -17.11 4.46
N TYR A 271 -9.47 -17.55 3.52
CA TYR A 271 -9.72 -18.97 3.27
C TYR A 271 -9.28 -19.35 1.85
N GLY A 272 -8.82 -20.58 1.69
CA GLY A 272 -8.31 -21.11 0.42
C GLY A 272 -6.81 -21.43 0.46
N PRO A 273 -6.27 -21.96 -0.66
CA PRO A 273 -4.94 -22.58 -0.69
C PRO A 273 -3.79 -21.60 -0.46
N GLU A 274 -4.01 -20.30 -0.69
CA GLU A 274 -3.01 -19.25 -0.48
C GLU A 274 -2.93 -18.79 0.99
N PHE A 275 -3.90 -19.15 1.83
CA PHE A 275 -3.95 -18.73 3.23
C PHE A 275 -3.55 -19.88 4.17
N PRO A 276 -2.39 -19.77 4.84
CA PRO A 276 -1.90 -20.85 5.68
C PRO A 276 -2.75 -20.97 6.96
N ALA A 277 -3.17 -22.20 7.29
CA ALA A 277 -3.91 -22.56 8.49
C ALA A 277 -3.07 -22.51 9.77
N LEU A 278 -2.36 -21.39 10.03
CA LEU A 278 -1.37 -21.28 11.11
C LEU A 278 -1.96 -21.50 12.50
N GLY A 279 -3.21 -21.09 12.73
CA GLY A 279 -3.89 -21.32 14.01
C GLY A 279 -4.18 -22.79 14.32
N SER A 280 -4.04 -23.70 13.34
CA SER A 280 -4.15 -25.15 13.55
C SER A 280 -2.86 -25.83 14.01
N VAL A 281 -1.73 -25.10 13.93
CA VAL A 281 -0.38 -25.62 14.25
C VAL A 281 0.37 -24.81 15.30
N LEU A 282 -0.05 -23.58 15.57
CA LEU A 282 0.55 -22.69 16.57
C LEU A 282 -0.46 -22.29 17.64
N ASP A 283 -0.02 -22.33 18.90
CA ASP A 283 -0.75 -21.80 20.05
C ASP A 283 -0.21 -20.42 20.44
N ALA A 284 -1.01 -19.67 21.19
CA ALA A 284 -0.59 -18.39 21.75
C ALA A 284 0.38 -18.61 22.92
N ALA A 285 1.40 -17.75 23.05
CA ALA A 285 2.37 -17.79 24.14
C ALA A 285 2.17 -16.59 25.09
N PRO A 286 2.54 -16.69 26.38
CA PRO A 286 2.35 -15.63 27.37
C PRO A 286 3.27 -14.40 27.18
N GLN A 287 4.20 -14.46 26.22
CA GLN A 287 5.16 -13.40 25.89
C GLN A 287 6.04 -13.00 27.08
N VAL A 288 6.49 -13.97 27.90
CA VAL A 288 7.30 -13.75 29.10
C VAL A 288 8.77 -13.39 28.80
N VAL A 289 9.23 -13.59 27.57
CA VAL A 289 10.58 -13.23 27.13
C VAL A 289 10.68 -11.74 26.81
N MET A 290 9.61 -11.12 26.30
CA MET A 290 9.63 -9.71 25.88
C MET A 290 9.96 -8.74 27.03
N PRO A 291 9.39 -8.88 28.23
CA PRO A 291 9.76 -8.04 29.37
C PRO A 291 11.25 -8.10 29.75
N LYS A 292 12.00 -9.12 29.31
CA LYS A 292 13.44 -9.31 29.58
C LYS A 292 14.35 -8.57 28.60
N LEU A 293 13.80 -8.04 27.49
CA LEU A 293 14.55 -7.20 26.58
C LEU A 293 15.12 -5.98 27.32
N PRO A 294 16.34 -5.52 26.98
CA PRO A 294 16.88 -4.27 27.52
C PRO A 294 15.93 -3.06 27.35
N GLU A 295 15.95 -2.14 28.30
CA GLU A 295 15.32 -0.82 28.12
C GLU A 295 15.96 -0.06 26.95
N GLY A 296 15.16 0.75 26.25
CA GLY A 296 15.58 1.53 25.08
C GLY A 296 15.28 0.87 23.73
N ALA A 297 14.52 -0.24 23.72
CA ALA A 297 14.00 -0.80 22.49
C ALA A 297 12.99 0.16 21.84
N ILE A 298 13.18 0.48 20.56
CA ILE A 298 12.28 1.36 19.78
C ILE A 298 11.01 0.61 19.40
N ALA A 299 11.21 -0.65 19.04
CA ALA A 299 10.17 -1.60 18.79
C ALA A 299 10.62 -2.94 19.37
N ALA A 300 9.65 -3.71 19.86
CA ALA A 300 9.85 -5.10 20.23
C ALA A 300 8.73 -5.95 19.62
N LEU A 301 9.10 -7.06 19.00
CA LEU A 301 8.18 -8.03 18.41
C LEU A 301 8.40 -9.38 19.09
N GLY A 302 7.40 -9.86 19.82
CA GLY A 302 7.33 -11.22 20.33
C GLY A 302 6.50 -12.07 19.39
N LEU A 303 6.97 -13.27 19.11
CA LEU A 303 6.32 -14.27 18.28
C LEU A 303 6.22 -15.56 19.09
N SER A 304 5.04 -16.17 19.08
CA SER A 304 4.86 -17.50 19.64
C SER A 304 5.52 -18.52 18.72
N THR A 305 6.34 -19.38 19.33
CA THR A 305 6.79 -20.65 18.76
C THR A 305 6.18 -21.83 19.52
N GLN A 306 5.14 -21.58 20.31
CA GLN A 306 4.35 -22.61 20.96
C GLN A 306 3.56 -23.38 19.90
N ARG A 307 3.76 -24.69 19.85
CA ARG A 307 3.04 -25.59 18.94
C ARG A 307 1.71 -25.97 19.57
N SER A 308 0.69 -26.12 18.74
CA SER A 308 -0.57 -26.71 19.17
C SER A 308 -0.37 -28.17 19.61
N SER A 309 -1.26 -28.67 20.45
CA SER A 309 -1.16 -30.04 21.00
C SER A 309 -0.96 -31.08 19.89
N GLY A 310 0.15 -31.83 19.96
CA GLY A 310 0.52 -32.87 19.00
C GLY A 310 1.15 -32.37 17.69
N LYS A 311 1.47 -31.08 17.59
CA LYS A 311 2.12 -30.47 16.42
C LYS A 311 3.60 -30.21 16.65
N THR A 312 4.35 -30.16 15.56
CA THR A 312 5.81 -30.01 15.53
C THR A 312 6.24 -28.83 14.65
N VAL A 313 7.51 -28.43 14.72
CA VAL A 313 8.11 -27.47 13.77
C VAL A 313 7.93 -27.90 12.31
N ALA A 314 7.93 -29.20 12.02
CA ALA A 314 7.70 -29.70 10.67
C ALA A 314 6.28 -29.38 10.16
N ASP A 315 5.26 -29.54 11.01
CA ASP A 315 3.87 -29.17 10.69
C ASP A 315 3.75 -27.68 10.39
N VAL A 316 4.43 -26.84 11.17
CA VAL A 316 4.45 -25.38 10.96
C VAL A 316 5.10 -25.03 9.62
N LEU A 317 6.26 -25.62 9.31
CA LEU A 317 6.96 -25.40 8.04
C LEU A 317 6.16 -25.90 6.85
N GLU A 318 5.40 -26.99 7.00
CA GLU A 318 4.52 -27.50 5.96
C GLU A 318 3.39 -26.51 5.66
N VAL A 319 2.70 -26.02 6.69
CA VAL A 319 1.62 -25.03 6.55
C VAL A 319 2.13 -23.74 5.91
N ILE A 320 3.28 -23.21 6.34
CA ILE A 320 3.91 -22.03 5.74
C ILE A 320 4.36 -22.30 4.30
N GLY A 321 4.95 -23.48 4.05
CA GLY A 321 5.45 -23.86 2.74
C GLY A 321 4.35 -23.92 1.68
N ARG A 322 3.15 -24.39 2.04
CA ARG A 322 1.99 -24.40 1.12
C ARG A 322 1.62 -22.99 0.64
N ALA A 323 1.72 -21.98 1.51
CA ALA A 323 1.33 -20.61 1.20
C ALA A 323 2.43 -19.82 0.46
N LEU A 324 3.70 -19.96 0.85
CA LEU A 324 4.78 -19.15 0.29
C LEU A 324 5.42 -19.76 -0.97
N SER A 325 5.73 -21.06 -0.93
CA SER A 325 6.40 -21.74 -2.03
C SER A 325 6.35 -23.26 -1.81
N PRO A 326 5.64 -24.01 -2.68
CA PRO A 326 5.66 -25.47 -2.64
C PRO A 326 7.10 -25.99 -2.62
N GLY A 327 7.49 -26.65 -1.52
CA GLY A 327 8.84 -27.20 -1.34
C GLY A 327 9.73 -26.45 -0.35
N LEU A 328 9.33 -25.30 0.20
CA LEU A 328 10.09 -24.59 1.24
C LEU A 328 10.46 -25.51 2.41
N GLY A 329 9.51 -26.29 2.92
CA GLY A 329 9.75 -27.24 4.01
C GLY A 329 10.81 -28.30 3.68
N GLN A 330 10.82 -28.81 2.45
CA GLN A 330 11.85 -29.77 1.99
C GLN A 330 13.21 -29.10 1.82
N GLY A 331 13.24 -27.86 1.31
CA GLY A 331 14.46 -27.07 1.20
C GLY A 331 15.08 -26.80 2.58
N VAL A 332 14.30 -26.32 3.54
CA VAL A 332 14.74 -26.06 4.92
C VAL A 332 15.22 -27.34 5.58
N LYS A 333 14.46 -28.45 5.46
CA LYS A 333 14.87 -29.75 5.98
C LYS A 333 16.19 -30.23 5.35
N GLY A 334 16.36 -30.05 4.05
CA GLY A 334 17.57 -30.41 3.32
C GLY A 334 18.80 -29.61 3.78
N GLU A 335 18.69 -28.29 3.93
CA GLU A 335 19.80 -27.44 4.39
C GLU A 335 20.16 -27.68 5.86
N LEU A 336 19.15 -27.88 6.72
CA LEU A 336 19.36 -28.26 8.12
C LEU A 336 20.04 -29.63 8.23
N GLY A 337 19.58 -30.61 7.45
CA GLY A 337 20.18 -31.94 7.39
C GLY A 337 21.63 -31.93 6.92
N ARG A 338 21.99 -31.11 5.92
CA ARG A 338 23.39 -30.90 5.49
C ARG A 338 24.25 -30.27 6.58
N SER A 339 23.64 -29.49 7.45
CA SER A 339 24.30 -28.89 8.62
C SER A 339 24.38 -29.85 9.80
N GLY A 340 23.77 -31.04 9.73
CA GLY A 340 23.70 -31.99 10.84
C GLY A 340 22.69 -31.59 11.93
N ILE A 341 21.68 -30.79 11.58
CA ILE A 341 20.59 -30.37 12.48
C ILE A 341 19.32 -31.03 11.99
N ASP A 342 18.67 -31.86 12.81
CA ASP A 342 17.36 -32.39 12.50
C ASP A 342 16.24 -31.45 12.97
N LEU A 343 15.10 -31.47 12.28
CA LEU A 343 13.93 -30.69 12.70
C LEU A 343 13.42 -31.13 14.08
N ALA A 344 13.63 -32.39 14.46
CA ALA A 344 13.33 -32.89 15.80
C ALA A 344 14.21 -32.21 16.87
N ASP A 345 15.51 -32.03 16.59
CA ASP A 345 16.42 -31.31 17.50
C ASP A 345 15.96 -29.87 17.69
N ILE A 346 15.47 -29.23 16.63
CA ILE A 346 14.93 -27.86 16.69
C ILE A 346 13.64 -27.84 17.52
N ASP A 347 12.71 -28.77 17.31
CA ASP A 347 11.47 -28.83 18.08
C ASP A 347 11.75 -29.07 19.58
N GLU A 348 12.71 -29.94 19.90
CA GLU A 348 13.14 -30.22 21.26
C GLU A 348 13.84 -29.01 21.90
N ALA A 349 14.70 -28.31 21.16
CA ALA A 349 15.38 -27.12 21.67
C ALA A 349 14.42 -25.92 21.85
N LEU A 350 13.54 -25.66 20.88
CA LEU A 350 12.71 -24.45 20.83
C LEU A 350 11.68 -24.42 21.96
N GLY A 351 11.74 -23.34 22.73
CA GLY A 351 10.70 -22.95 23.69
C GLY A 351 9.46 -22.39 22.98
N GLY A 352 8.61 -21.72 23.76
CA GLY A 352 7.34 -21.19 23.28
C GLY A 352 7.40 -19.80 22.64
N GLU A 353 8.56 -19.12 22.65
CA GLU A 353 8.65 -17.70 22.27
C GLU A 353 9.96 -17.36 21.55
N VAL A 354 9.87 -16.43 20.59
CA VAL A 354 10.99 -15.69 20.02
C VAL A 354 10.69 -14.22 20.12
N VAL A 355 11.63 -13.43 20.63
CA VAL A 355 11.46 -11.98 20.74
C VAL A 355 12.56 -11.25 20.01
N LEU A 356 12.19 -10.26 19.21
CA LEU A 356 13.06 -9.34 18.54
C LEU A 356 12.94 -7.95 19.19
N GLY A 357 14.05 -7.29 19.48
CA GLY A 357 14.11 -5.89 19.88
C GLY A 357 14.98 -5.09 18.93
N LEU A 358 14.49 -3.92 18.51
CA LEU A 358 15.22 -2.95 17.69
C LEU A 358 15.75 -1.83 18.58
N TYR A 359 17.02 -1.48 18.40
CA TYR A 359 17.72 -0.48 19.20
C TYR A 359 18.53 0.47 18.31
N MET A 360 18.68 1.70 18.77
CA MET A 360 19.58 2.70 18.17
C MET A 360 20.71 3.05 19.12
N ASP A 361 21.81 3.57 18.57
CA ASP A 361 22.82 4.23 19.40
C ASP A 361 22.25 5.56 19.93
N PRO A 362 22.05 5.72 21.25
CA PRO A 362 21.46 6.94 21.81
C PRO A 362 22.34 8.19 21.60
N LYS A 363 23.61 8.01 21.22
CA LYS A 363 24.53 9.12 20.93
C LYS A 363 24.41 9.63 19.49
N ARG A 364 23.65 8.96 18.64
CA ARG A 364 23.59 9.27 17.21
C ARG A 364 22.23 9.89 16.88
N PRO A 365 22.18 11.05 16.20
CA PRO A 365 20.91 11.59 15.74
C PRO A 365 20.29 10.60 14.75
N PHE A 366 18.96 10.49 14.79
CA PHE A 366 18.24 9.68 13.83
C PHE A 366 18.30 10.31 12.43
N SER A 367 18.49 9.48 11.41
CA SER A 367 18.33 9.86 10.01
C SER A 367 17.57 8.74 9.31
N PHE A 368 16.39 9.07 8.76
CA PHE A 368 15.62 8.12 7.95
C PHE A 368 16.39 7.69 6.71
N ASP A 369 17.13 8.60 6.07
CA ASP A 369 17.94 8.29 4.89
C ASP A 369 19.03 7.29 5.25
N GLU A 370 19.74 7.51 6.37
CA GLU A 370 20.78 6.58 6.80
C GLU A 370 20.19 5.22 7.19
N VAL A 371 19.06 5.18 7.90
CA VAL A 371 18.39 3.92 8.25
C VAL A 371 17.86 3.18 7.02
N SER A 372 17.40 3.92 6.01
CA SER A 372 16.95 3.34 4.75
C SER A 372 18.11 2.82 3.89
N GLU A 373 19.26 3.49 3.92
CA GLU A 373 20.40 3.16 3.05
C GLU A 373 21.36 2.17 3.70
N GLN A 374 21.57 2.28 5.01
CA GLN A 374 22.59 1.56 5.79
C GLN A 374 22.04 1.20 7.21
N PRO A 375 20.93 0.46 7.30
CA PRO A 375 20.28 0.14 8.57
C PRO A 375 21.23 -0.52 9.57
N GLU A 376 22.18 -1.33 9.10
CA GLU A 376 23.17 -2.03 9.91
C GLU A 376 24.16 -1.11 10.63
N LYS A 377 24.33 0.14 10.18
CA LYS A 377 25.19 1.12 10.87
C LYS A 377 24.43 1.91 11.93
N ALA A 378 23.14 2.12 11.71
CA ALA A 378 22.28 2.91 12.58
C ALA A 378 21.62 2.08 13.69
N LEU A 379 21.33 0.80 13.42
CA LEU A 379 20.52 -0.05 14.27
C LEU A 379 21.30 -1.24 14.82
N GLY A 380 20.96 -1.63 16.05
CA GLY A 380 21.25 -2.95 16.60
C GLY A 380 19.95 -3.72 16.76
N VAL A 381 19.97 -5.01 16.42
CA VAL A 381 18.86 -5.95 16.57
C VAL A 381 19.26 -6.99 17.60
N LEU A 382 18.39 -7.28 18.55
CA LEU A 382 18.50 -8.42 19.45
C LEU A 382 17.38 -9.39 19.15
N VAL A 383 17.70 -10.65 18.84
CA VAL A 383 16.74 -11.76 18.79
C VAL A 383 17.02 -12.67 19.98
N ALA A 384 16.03 -12.91 20.82
CA ALA A 384 16.07 -13.83 21.94
C ALA A 384 15.12 -14.99 21.66
N ILE A 385 15.67 -16.18 21.46
CA ILE A 385 14.92 -17.41 21.20
C ILE A 385 14.82 -18.15 22.53
N ALA A 386 13.61 -18.33 23.05
CA ALA A 386 13.39 -19.17 24.22
C ALA A 386 13.78 -20.61 23.90
N THR A 387 14.44 -21.28 24.83
CA THR A 387 14.77 -22.71 24.74
C THR A 387 14.20 -23.44 25.95
N LYS A 388 13.75 -24.67 25.76
CA LYS A 388 13.24 -25.53 26.84
C LYS A 388 14.24 -26.61 27.27
N ASP A 389 15.14 -27.00 26.37
CA ASP A 389 16.15 -28.03 26.60
C ASP A 389 17.57 -27.46 26.40
N ALA A 390 18.40 -27.58 27.43
CA ALA A 390 19.75 -27.01 27.43
C ALA A 390 20.74 -27.82 26.57
N ASP A 391 20.55 -29.14 26.48
CA ASP A 391 21.44 -30.03 25.74
C ASP A 391 21.18 -29.90 24.23
N ALA A 392 19.92 -29.85 23.80
CA ALA A 392 19.53 -29.58 22.43
C ALA A 392 19.97 -28.17 21.98
N GLN A 393 19.87 -27.17 22.86
CA GLN A 393 20.41 -25.82 22.62
C GLN A 393 21.93 -25.85 22.42
N LYS A 394 22.66 -26.57 23.28
CA LYS A 394 24.13 -26.69 23.18
C LYS A 394 24.54 -27.43 21.91
N LYS A 395 23.82 -28.49 21.54
CA LYS A 395 23.98 -29.20 20.27
C LYS A 395 23.84 -28.23 19.11
N LEU A 396 22.74 -27.47 19.05
CA LEU A 396 22.48 -26.48 18.01
C LEU A 396 23.62 -25.45 17.89
N LEU A 397 24.07 -24.86 19.01
CA LEU A 397 25.17 -23.89 18.99
C LEU A 397 26.48 -24.54 18.53
N SER A 398 26.80 -25.75 18.99
CA SER A 398 28.03 -26.45 18.61
C SER A 398 28.09 -26.74 17.11
N THR A 399 26.94 -27.06 16.51
CA THR A 399 26.80 -27.28 15.07
C THR A 399 27.01 -25.98 14.29
N ILE A 400 26.40 -24.87 14.72
CA ILE A 400 26.62 -23.54 14.13
C ILE A 400 28.11 -23.14 14.22
N GLN A 401 28.73 -23.38 15.38
CA GLN A 401 30.15 -23.10 15.58
C GLN A 401 31.03 -23.95 14.67
N ALA A 402 30.72 -25.24 14.49
CA ALA A 402 31.45 -26.13 13.60
C ALA A 402 31.38 -25.66 12.15
N GLY A 403 30.20 -25.28 11.66
CA GLY A 403 30.02 -24.75 10.30
C GLY A 403 30.70 -23.40 10.07
N ALA A 404 30.96 -22.63 11.14
CA ALA A 404 31.65 -21.35 11.07
C ALA A 404 33.18 -21.46 11.18
N LYS A 405 33.73 -22.63 11.53
CA LYS A 405 35.19 -22.84 11.60
C LYS A 405 35.82 -22.60 10.23
N GLY A 406 36.85 -21.77 10.19
CA GLY A 406 37.58 -21.41 8.96
C GLY A 406 37.05 -20.17 8.23
N ALA A 407 35.88 -19.64 8.61
CA ALA A 407 35.43 -18.35 8.07
C ALA A 407 36.28 -17.21 8.63
N LYS A 408 36.81 -16.35 7.75
CA LYS A 408 37.55 -15.13 8.15
C LYS A 408 36.66 -14.25 9.04
N LYS A 409 37.24 -13.64 10.07
CA LYS A 409 36.57 -12.75 11.04
C LYS A 409 35.51 -13.41 11.93
N VAL A 410 35.54 -14.73 12.09
CA VAL A 410 34.73 -15.43 13.09
C VAL A 410 35.59 -15.72 14.33
N THR A 411 35.06 -15.36 15.50
CA THR A 411 35.64 -15.65 16.81
C THR A 411 34.66 -16.54 17.59
N VAL A 412 35.10 -17.72 18.00
CA VAL A 412 34.33 -18.64 18.85
C VAL A 412 34.98 -18.67 20.23
N ARG A 413 34.21 -18.43 21.30
CA ARG A 413 34.68 -18.44 22.68
C ARG A 413 33.61 -19.05 23.60
N GLY A 414 33.81 -20.29 24.04
CA GLY A 414 32.84 -21.01 24.86
C GLY A 414 31.46 -21.03 24.19
N ASP A 415 30.46 -20.50 24.89
CA ASP A 415 29.07 -20.43 24.45
C ASP A 415 28.76 -19.20 23.56
N THR A 416 29.79 -18.56 23.01
CA THR A 416 29.65 -17.39 22.13
C THR A 416 30.30 -17.59 20.77
N LEU A 417 29.67 -17.03 19.74
CA LEU A 417 30.19 -16.90 18.39
C LEU A 417 30.01 -15.45 17.93
N THR A 418 31.07 -14.83 17.42
CA THR A 418 31.03 -13.45 16.92
C THR A 418 31.63 -13.39 15.53
N ARG A 419 30.94 -12.78 14.59
CA ARG A 419 31.40 -12.53 13.22
C ARG A 419 31.33 -11.04 12.90
N ASP A 420 32.47 -10.44 12.57
CA ASP A 420 32.49 -9.06 12.07
C ASP A 420 32.05 -9.02 10.59
N LEU A 421 31.09 -8.15 10.29
CA LEU A 421 30.58 -7.90 8.94
C LEU A 421 31.47 -6.90 8.19
N LYS A 422 31.28 -6.76 6.88
CA LYS A 422 32.16 -5.91 6.03
C LYS A 422 31.94 -4.40 6.25
N ASP A 423 30.74 -4.04 6.68
CA ASP A 423 30.22 -2.69 6.90
C ASP A 423 30.48 -2.13 8.30
N GLY A 424 31.20 -2.88 9.15
CA GLY A 424 31.39 -2.54 10.56
C GLY A 424 30.30 -3.06 11.50
N GLY A 425 29.31 -3.78 10.97
CA GLY A 425 28.32 -4.51 11.75
C GLY A 425 28.90 -5.79 12.37
N VAL A 426 28.09 -6.43 13.20
CA VAL A 426 28.41 -7.70 13.86
C VAL A 426 27.23 -8.67 13.76
N LEU A 427 27.53 -9.96 13.71
CA LEU A 427 26.63 -11.05 14.08
C LEU A 427 27.21 -11.71 15.33
N HIS A 428 26.49 -11.64 16.45
CA HIS A 428 26.89 -12.22 17.72
C HIS A 428 25.83 -13.22 18.18
N ILE A 429 26.23 -14.46 18.47
CA ILE A 429 25.36 -15.51 18.99
C ILE A 429 25.88 -15.90 20.37
N GLU A 430 25.02 -15.91 21.39
CA GLU A 430 25.33 -16.30 22.76
C GLU A 430 24.27 -17.28 23.27
N SER A 431 24.71 -18.43 23.77
CA SER A 431 23.84 -19.38 24.47
C SER A 431 23.84 -19.09 25.98
N ARG A 432 22.65 -18.94 26.56
CA ARG A 432 22.41 -18.81 28.01
C ARG A 432 21.38 -19.85 28.45
N PRO A 433 21.30 -20.20 29.76
CA PRO A 433 20.24 -21.06 30.26
C PRO A 433 18.85 -20.54 29.88
N GLY A 434 18.12 -21.32 29.08
CA GLY A 434 16.77 -21.00 28.58
C GLY A 434 16.70 -20.03 27.39
N PHE A 435 17.83 -19.57 26.85
CA PHE A 435 17.86 -18.61 25.74
C PHE A 435 19.02 -18.80 24.77
N LEU A 436 18.73 -18.77 23.47
CA LEU A 436 19.72 -18.47 22.44
C LEU A 436 19.55 -17.01 22.00
N LEU A 437 20.57 -16.19 22.23
CA LEU A 437 20.58 -14.77 21.90
C LEU A 437 21.36 -14.52 20.61
N VAL A 438 20.82 -13.67 19.74
CA VAL A 438 21.45 -13.26 18.49
C VAL A 438 21.43 -11.73 18.40
N GLY A 439 22.60 -11.09 18.47
CA GLY A 439 22.79 -9.67 18.20
C GLY A 439 23.23 -9.44 16.76
N LEU A 440 22.57 -8.53 16.04
CA LEU A 440 22.92 -8.15 14.66
C LEU A 440 23.00 -6.62 14.49
N GLY A 441 23.77 -6.13 13.52
CA GLY A 441 23.84 -4.70 13.17
C GLY A 441 25.02 -4.00 13.81
N ASN A 442 24.85 -2.75 14.25
CA ASN A 442 25.93 -1.92 14.76
C ASN A 442 26.67 -2.63 15.91
N LYS A 443 27.97 -2.86 15.75
CA LYS A 443 28.75 -3.71 16.66
C LYS A 443 28.62 -3.29 18.13
N LYS A 444 28.68 -1.99 18.41
CA LYS A 444 28.59 -1.47 19.79
C LYS A 444 27.19 -1.68 20.36
N VAL A 445 26.15 -1.37 19.58
CA VAL A 445 24.75 -1.50 20.02
C VAL A 445 24.38 -2.97 20.20
N ALA A 446 24.63 -3.82 19.20
CA ALA A 446 24.28 -5.24 19.20
C ALA A 446 24.92 -6.02 20.37
N LEU A 447 26.23 -5.81 20.62
CA LEU A 447 26.91 -6.45 21.74
C LEU A 447 26.41 -5.93 23.09
N ASP A 448 26.12 -4.64 23.20
CA ASP A 448 25.60 -4.04 24.43
C ASP A 448 24.21 -4.59 24.80
N VAL A 449 23.29 -4.69 23.83
CA VAL A 449 21.93 -5.18 24.08
C VAL A 449 21.91 -6.67 24.42
N VAL A 450 22.75 -7.50 23.76
CA VAL A 450 22.91 -8.91 24.15
C VAL A 450 23.44 -9.01 25.59
N ARG A 451 24.45 -8.21 25.94
CA ARG A 451 25.04 -8.19 27.29
C ARG A 451 24.02 -7.82 28.37
N ARG A 452 23.12 -6.86 28.09
CA ARG A 452 22.08 -6.37 29.02
C ARG A 452 20.84 -7.26 29.12
N PHE A 453 20.58 -8.14 28.15
CA PHE A 453 19.38 -8.98 28.14
C PHE A 453 19.16 -9.75 29.44
N GLY A 454 17.99 -9.57 30.06
CA GLY A 454 17.58 -10.25 31.29
C GLY A 454 18.34 -9.84 32.56
N LYS A 455 19.13 -8.76 32.54
CA LYS A 455 19.94 -8.33 33.69
C LYS A 455 19.41 -7.06 34.35
N GLY A 456 19.22 -7.13 35.67
CA GLY A 456 19.02 -5.95 36.53
C GLY A 456 17.70 -5.21 36.29
N LYS A 457 17.72 -3.89 36.56
CA LYS A 457 16.57 -2.99 36.38
C LYS A 457 16.46 -2.44 34.96
N ASP A 458 17.41 -2.73 34.08
CA ASP A 458 17.52 -2.14 32.74
C ASP A 458 16.76 -2.96 31.68
N THR A 459 15.53 -3.38 32.00
CA THR A 459 14.70 -4.19 31.09
C THR A 459 13.39 -3.46 30.74
N LEU A 460 12.70 -3.90 29.68
CA LEU A 460 11.39 -3.38 29.32
C LEU A 460 10.38 -3.51 30.46
N SER A 461 10.51 -4.51 31.33
CA SER A 461 9.66 -4.64 32.52
C SER A 461 9.80 -3.49 33.52
N ALA A 462 10.88 -2.70 33.46
CA ALA A 462 11.05 -1.50 34.27
C ALA A 462 10.51 -0.24 33.59
N ASN A 463 10.17 -0.29 32.29
CA ASN A 463 9.61 0.83 31.56
C ASN A 463 8.10 0.98 31.89
N PRO A 464 7.66 2.08 32.52
CA PRO A 464 6.26 2.26 32.88
C PRO A 464 5.31 2.29 31.67
N ALA A 465 5.78 2.79 30.52
CA ALA A 465 5.02 2.82 29.28
C ALA A 465 4.75 1.40 28.76
N PHE A 466 5.75 0.52 28.84
CA PHE A 466 5.61 -0.90 28.52
C PHE A 466 4.65 -1.61 29.48
N LEU A 467 4.82 -1.44 30.79
CA LEU A 467 3.94 -2.07 31.79
C LEU A 467 2.48 -1.65 31.61
N THR A 468 2.25 -0.35 31.38
CA THR A 468 0.90 0.20 31.16
C THR A 468 0.27 -0.39 29.90
N ALA A 469 1.02 -0.47 28.80
CA ALA A 469 0.53 -1.07 27.57
C ALA A 469 0.29 -2.59 27.73
N ARG A 470 1.23 -3.30 28.36
CA ARG A 470 1.14 -4.75 28.58
C ARG A 470 -0.05 -5.15 29.45
N ALA A 471 -0.38 -4.35 30.46
CA ALA A 471 -1.49 -4.65 31.37
C ALA A 471 -2.87 -4.65 30.70
N LYS A 472 -2.99 -4.06 29.51
CA LYS A 472 -4.25 -3.97 28.76
C LYS A 472 -4.40 -5.03 27.68
N GLU A 473 -3.28 -5.66 27.30
CA GLU A 473 -3.27 -6.70 26.29
C GLU A 473 -3.56 -8.08 26.88
N LYS A 474 -3.96 -9.00 26.01
CA LYS A 474 -4.19 -10.40 26.40
C LYS A 474 -2.91 -11.01 26.98
N ALA A 475 -3.09 -11.84 28.00
CA ALA A 475 -1.99 -12.55 28.64
C ALA A 475 -1.20 -13.41 27.64
N ALA A 476 -1.90 -14.12 26.74
CA ALA A 476 -1.27 -14.91 25.68
C ALA A 476 -1.61 -14.37 24.28
N SER A 477 -0.62 -14.36 23.40
CA SER A 477 -0.77 -13.98 21.99
C SER A 477 0.20 -14.74 21.08
N HIS A 478 -0.15 -14.84 19.79
CA HIS A 478 0.71 -15.41 18.76
C HIS A 478 1.76 -14.42 18.28
N ALA A 479 1.44 -13.13 18.28
CA ALA A 479 2.43 -12.07 18.21
C ALA A 479 2.08 -10.95 19.17
N LEU A 480 3.11 -10.25 19.65
CA LEU A 480 2.97 -9.05 20.46
C LEU A 480 3.95 -8.03 19.93
N LEU A 481 3.47 -6.84 19.63
CA LEU A 481 4.28 -5.77 19.07
C LEU A 481 4.18 -4.57 20.00
N PHE A 482 5.31 -4.13 20.52
CA PHE A 482 5.43 -2.94 21.35
C PHE A 482 6.22 -1.88 20.59
N PHE A 483 5.79 -0.63 20.69
CA PHE A 483 6.55 0.52 20.23
C PHE A 483 6.61 1.56 21.32
N ASP A 484 7.78 2.19 21.45
CA ASP A 484 7.97 3.35 22.30
C ASP A 484 7.61 4.64 21.53
N PRO A 485 6.46 5.26 21.81
CA PRO A 485 6.01 6.45 21.07
C PRO A 485 6.87 7.67 21.35
N ALA A 486 7.53 7.76 22.52
CA ALA A 486 8.43 8.88 22.81
C ALA A 486 9.63 8.84 21.86
N LEU A 487 10.12 7.63 21.57
CA LEU A 487 11.19 7.44 20.61
C LEU A 487 10.67 7.62 19.19
N ALA A 488 9.53 7.04 18.82
CA ALA A 488 8.93 7.19 17.49
C ALA A 488 8.66 8.66 17.10
N ARG A 489 8.21 9.50 18.04
CA ARG A 489 8.03 10.94 17.79
C ARG A 489 9.36 11.65 17.55
N SER A 490 10.42 11.28 18.26
CA SER A 490 11.76 11.82 17.97
C SER A 490 12.29 11.39 16.59
N LEU A 491 11.80 10.27 16.06
CA LEU A 491 12.09 9.85 14.68
C LEU A 491 11.28 10.67 13.66
N ALA A 492 9.99 10.88 13.94
CA ALA A 492 9.05 11.54 13.03
C ALA A 492 9.26 13.05 12.92
N ASP A 493 9.70 13.71 14.00
CA ASP A 493 10.01 15.13 14.00
C ASP A 493 11.36 15.41 14.70
N PRO A 494 12.47 15.35 13.95
CA PRO A 494 13.79 15.66 14.49
C PRO A 494 13.93 17.15 14.89
N THR A 495 13.02 18.02 14.43
CA THR A 495 13.03 19.46 14.73
C THR A 495 12.27 19.82 16.01
N SER A 496 11.46 18.89 16.53
CA SER A 496 10.65 19.07 17.75
C SER A 496 11.47 19.45 19.00
N GLY A 497 12.79 19.29 18.98
CA GLY A 497 13.66 19.53 20.15
C GLY A 497 13.40 18.57 21.32
N ALA A 498 12.53 17.57 21.13
CA ALA A 498 12.25 16.56 22.12
C ALA A 498 13.50 15.70 22.33
N LYS A 499 14.17 15.87 23.47
CA LYS A 499 15.31 15.04 23.84
C LYS A 499 14.85 13.57 23.95
N PRO A 500 15.61 12.60 23.42
CA PRO A 500 15.38 11.19 23.71
C PRO A 500 15.26 10.98 25.23
N GLY A 501 14.08 10.61 25.71
CA GLY A 501 13.77 10.45 27.14
C GLY A 501 12.68 11.36 27.71
N ALA A 502 12.16 12.35 26.96
CA ALA A 502 10.95 13.07 27.36
C ALA A 502 9.74 12.14 27.26
N ARG A 503 9.28 11.61 28.40
CA ARG A 503 8.17 10.64 28.49
C ARG A 503 6.85 11.33 28.14
N VAL A 504 6.44 11.29 26.88
CA VAL A 504 5.14 11.80 26.43
C VAL A 504 4.25 10.65 25.96
N GLY A 505 3.46 10.08 26.87
CA GLY A 505 2.41 9.09 26.58
C GLY A 505 2.70 7.66 27.06
N GLY A 506 1.63 6.87 27.22
CA GLY A 506 1.72 5.42 27.44
C GLY A 506 2.19 4.73 26.17
N GLY A 507 2.92 3.61 26.29
CA GLY A 507 3.42 2.88 25.13
C GLY A 507 2.28 2.35 24.26
N SER A 508 2.56 2.10 22.98
CA SER A 508 1.60 1.44 22.09
C SER A 508 1.91 -0.04 22.01
N MET A 509 0.88 -0.89 22.12
CA MET A 509 1.02 -2.34 22.01
C MET A 509 -0.06 -2.89 21.07
N LEU A 510 0.31 -3.90 20.28
CA LEU A 510 -0.57 -4.60 19.37
C LEU A 510 -0.38 -6.10 19.61
N SER A 511 -1.42 -6.77 20.08
CA SER A 511 -1.48 -8.22 20.26
C SER A 511 -2.19 -8.86 19.08
N LEU A 512 -1.56 -9.85 18.45
CA LEU A 512 -2.15 -10.68 17.40
C LEU A 512 -2.43 -12.07 17.95
N VAL A 513 -3.65 -12.57 17.73
CA VAL A 513 -4.09 -13.91 18.09
C VAL A 513 -4.59 -14.60 16.82
N LEU A 514 -4.11 -15.81 16.58
CA LEU A 514 -4.64 -16.71 15.55
C LEU A 514 -5.77 -17.55 16.14
N PHE A 515 -6.85 -17.73 15.39
CA PHE A 515 -7.91 -18.66 15.77
C PHE A 515 -7.64 -20.03 15.15
N PRO A 516 -7.96 -21.14 15.87
CA PRO A 516 -7.90 -22.47 15.30
C PRO A 516 -8.84 -22.58 14.10
N SER A 517 -8.26 -22.71 12.90
CA SER A 517 -8.99 -22.86 11.65
C SER A 517 -8.20 -23.77 10.73
N ASP A 518 -8.87 -24.77 10.16
CA ASP A 518 -8.34 -25.69 9.15
C ASP A 518 -8.58 -25.17 7.72
N ARG A 519 -9.50 -24.22 7.55
CA ARG A 519 -9.87 -23.62 6.27
C ARG A 519 -8.90 -22.55 5.76
N GLY A 520 -8.07 -22.00 6.64
CA GLY A 520 -7.11 -20.96 6.30
C GLY A 520 -6.69 -20.11 7.49
N LEU A 521 -6.33 -18.85 7.22
CA LEU A 521 -5.79 -17.94 8.22
C LEU A 521 -6.89 -17.10 8.85
N GLU A 522 -7.16 -17.34 10.13
CA GLU A 522 -8.01 -16.46 10.94
C GLU A 522 -7.19 -15.80 12.03
N LEU A 523 -7.21 -14.47 12.09
CA LEU A 523 -6.50 -13.71 13.11
C LEU A 523 -7.29 -12.49 13.57
N ALA A 524 -7.06 -12.12 14.82
CA ALA A 524 -7.44 -10.83 15.38
C ALA A 524 -6.21 -10.12 15.92
N ALA A 525 -6.01 -8.87 15.52
CA ALA A 525 -5.02 -7.98 16.10
C ALA A 525 -5.73 -6.86 16.87
N THR A 526 -5.53 -6.81 18.18
CA THR A 526 -6.08 -5.77 19.05
C THR A 526 -4.95 -4.99 19.68
N GLY A 527 -5.11 -3.68 19.87
CA GLY A 527 -4.04 -2.90 20.47
C GLY A 527 -4.47 -1.54 21.00
N ASP A 528 -3.97 -1.20 22.18
CA ASP A 528 -4.00 0.16 22.71
C ASP A 528 -2.95 1.03 22.03
N GLY A 529 -3.35 2.22 21.56
CA GLY A 529 -2.45 3.13 20.82
C GLY A 529 -2.10 2.64 19.41
N ALA A 530 -2.64 1.50 18.98
CA ALA A 530 -2.42 0.97 17.64
C ALA A 530 -2.96 1.88 16.52
N ALA A 531 -3.86 2.83 16.81
CA ALA A 531 -4.18 3.91 15.87
C ALA A 531 -2.96 4.80 15.56
N GLU A 532 -2.08 5.06 16.54
CA GLU A 532 -0.80 5.74 16.30
C GLU A 532 0.13 4.87 15.43
N LEU A 533 0.13 3.55 15.66
CA LEU A 533 0.91 2.61 14.83
C LEU A 533 0.41 2.52 13.41
N VAL A 534 -0.90 2.50 13.22
CA VAL A 534 -1.51 2.56 11.89
C VAL A 534 -1.28 3.93 11.27
N GLY A 535 -1.30 5.02 12.04
CA GLY A 535 -0.97 6.35 11.55
C GLY A 535 0.47 6.46 11.05
N VAL A 536 1.44 6.07 11.89
CA VAL A 536 2.86 6.02 11.53
C VAL A 536 3.10 5.02 10.40
N GLY A 537 2.50 3.84 10.48
CA GLY A 537 2.58 2.80 9.46
C GLY A 537 1.99 3.25 8.14
N ALA A 538 0.87 3.98 8.14
CA ALA A 538 0.26 4.58 6.96
C ALA A 538 1.12 5.69 6.39
N ALA A 539 1.71 6.56 7.22
CA ALA A 539 2.65 7.58 6.76
C ALA A 539 3.89 6.94 6.10
N LEU A 540 4.46 5.90 6.72
CA LEU A 540 5.56 5.12 6.15
C LEU A 540 5.14 4.37 4.88
N ALA A 541 3.93 3.82 4.83
CA ALA A 541 3.40 3.14 3.65
C ALA A 541 3.13 4.14 2.52
N VAL A 542 2.58 5.31 2.79
CA VAL A 542 2.41 6.39 1.80
C VAL A 542 3.77 6.83 1.27
N HIS A 543 4.75 7.03 2.15
CA HIS A 543 6.11 7.38 1.73
C HIS A 543 6.76 6.25 0.90
N GLY A 544 6.60 5.00 1.32
CA GLY A 544 7.09 3.80 0.64
C GLY A 544 6.42 3.57 -0.72
N VAL A 545 5.10 3.74 -0.82
CA VAL A 545 4.33 3.67 -2.06
C VAL A 545 4.72 4.81 -2.99
N ARG A 546 4.84 6.05 -2.50
CA ARG A 546 5.36 7.17 -3.30
C ARG A 546 6.72 6.83 -3.88
N ARG A 547 7.69 6.42 -3.06
CA ARG A 547 9.02 6.02 -3.52
C ARG A 547 8.98 4.84 -4.50
N TYR A 548 8.13 3.84 -4.26
CA TYR A 548 7.93 2.72 -5.18
C TYR A 548 7.37 3.20 -6.53
N THR A 549 6.33 4.03 -6.52
CA THR A 549 5.76 4.59 -7.73
C THR A 549 6.76 5.46 -8.48
N THR A 550 7.52 6.32 -7.81
CA THR A 550 8.58 7.13 -8.44
C THR A 550 9.68 6.25 -9.02
N ARG A 551 10.09 5.17 -8.34
CA ARG A 551 11.05 4.19 -8.91
C ARG A 551 10.47 3.43 -10.12
N ALA A 552 9.19 3.09 -10.10
CA ALA A 552 8.51 2.49 -11.23
C ALA A 552 8.44 3.47 -12.42
N LYS A 553 8.17 4.77 -12.17
CA LYS A 553 8.27 5.84 -13.16
C LYS A 553 9.72 5.93 -13.70
N ALA A 554 10.74 5.94 -12.86
CA ALA A 554 12.15 5.97 -13.29
C ALA A 554 12.56 4.74 -14.14
N ALA A 555 11.95 3.58 -13.90
CA ALA A 555 12.18 2.38 -14.72
C ALA A 555 11.67 2.56 -16.17
N GLU A 556 10.57 3.29 -16.37
CA GLU A 556 10.08 3.71 -17.70
C GLU A 556 11.19 4.44 -18.46
N ALA A 557 11.73 5.53 -17.87
CA ALA A 557 12.76 6.34 -18.49
C ALA A 557 14.03 5.54 -18.82
N ARG A 558 14.53 4.72 -17.87
CA ARG A 558 15.74 3.91 -18.09
C ARG A 558 15.61 2.92 -19.24
N ASN A 559 14.48 2.22 -19.30
CA ASN A 559 14.22 1.23 -20.33
C ASN A 559 14.07 1.89 -21.70
N THR A 560 13.30 2.98 -21.76
CA THR A 560 13.04 3.71 -23.00
C THR A 560 14.30 4.39 -23.54
N VAL A 561 15.06 5.11 -22.71
CA VAL A 561 16.34 5.75 -23.11
C VAL A 561 17.34 4.70 -23.61
N SER A 562 17.44 3.55 -22.94
CA SER A 562 18.31 2.46 -23.38
C SER A 562 17.91 1.89 -24.74
N TRP A 563 16.61 1.71 -24.97
CA TRP A 563 16.10 1.21 -26.25
C TRP A 563 16.32 2.22 -27.37
N MET A 564 16.00 3.50 -27.15
CA MET A 564 16.24 4.58 -28.11
C MET A 564 17.73 4.74 -28.45
N ALA A 565 18.63 4.63 -27.47
CA ALA A 565 20.07 4.70 -27.73
C ALA A 565 20.56 3.54 -28.62
N ARG A 566 20.00 2.34 -28.44
CA ARG A 566 20.26 1.20 -29.34
C ARG A 566 19.66 1.43 -30.73
N ALA A 567 18.48 2.05 -30.82
CA ALA A 567 17.88 2.42 -32.09
C ALA A 567 18.73 3.43 -32.87
N ALA A 568 19.33 4.41 -32.18
CA ALA A 568 20.28 5.35 -32.77
C ALA A 568 21.55 4.66 -33.29
N ALA A 569 22.12 3.73 -32.51
CA ALA A 569 23.23 2.91 -32.97
C ALA A 569 22.85 2.10 -34.23
N ALA A 570 21.69 1.44 -34.21
CA ALA A 570 21.20 0.67 -35.35
C ALA A 570 20.90 1.55 -36.58
N ALA A 571 20.51 2.81 -36.41
CA ALA A 571 20.29 3.73 -37.51
C ALA A 571 21.60 4.09 -38.23
N TYR A 572 22.66 4.35 -37.48
CA TYR A 572 23.99 4.62 -38.03
C TYR A 572 24.58 3.45 -38.82
N GLU A 573 24.38 2.21 -38.33
CA GLU A 573 24.84 1.02 -39.04
C GLU A 573 24.06 0.80 -40.36
N ARG A 574 22.77 1.15 -40.40
CA ARG A 574 21.92 1.02 -41.61
C ARG A 574 22.29 1.98 -42.73
N ALA A 575 22.79 3.18 -42.40
CA ALA A 575 23.14 4.22 -43.37
C ALA A 575 24.22 3.78 -44.40
N SER A 576 24.93 2.67 -44.16
CA SER A 576 25.96 2.13 -45.06
C SER A 576 25.44 1.58 -46.39
N THR A 577 24.13 1.41 -46.60
CA THR A 577 23.62 0.61 -47.73
C THR A 577 23.16 1.42 -48.95
N SER A 578 22.94 2.73 -48.83
CA SER A 578 22.26 3.52 -49.87
C SER A 578 23.13 4.54 -50.62
N GLU A 579 24.31 4.91 -50.12
CA GLU A 579 25.19 5.90 -50.77
C GLU A 579 26.65 5.52 -50.53
N LYS A 580 27.39 5.10 -51.57
CA LYS A 580 28.82 4.74 -51.58
C LYS A 580 29.33 3.93 -50.36
N PRO A 581 29.77 2.67 -50.53
CA PRO A 581 30.31 1.86 -49.44
C PRO A 581 31.28 2.65 -48.56
N GLY A 582 30.96 2.81 -47.26
CA GLY A 582 31.82 3.45 -46.27
C GLY A 582 31.39 4.82 -45.71
N THR A 583 30.19 5.35 -46.00
CA THR A 583 29.72 6.59 -45.36
C THR A 583 28.60 6.38 -44.33
N HIS A 584 28.95 6.03 -43.10
CA HIS A 584 28.01 6.01 -41.98
C HIS A 584 27.70 7.44 -41.50
N LYS A 585 26.43 7.74 -41.21
CA LYS A 585 25.99 9.04 -40.69
C LYS A 585 24.98 8.84 -39.57
N LEU A 586 25.08 9.64 -38.51
CA LEU A 586 24.05 9.71 -37.47
C LEU A 586 22.80 10.40 -38.03
N CYS A 587 21.62 9.99 -37.56
CA CYS A 587 20.40 10.76 -37.76
C CYS A 587 20.58 12.18 -37.21
N LYS A 588 20.02 13.20 -37.88
CA LYS A 588 19.92 14.54 -37.28
C LYS A 588 19.01 14.50 -36.05
N SER A 589 19.23 15.45 -35.13
CA SER A 589 18.46 15.59 -33.89
C SER A 589 16.94 15.47 -34.09
N ALA A 590 16.25 14.91 -33.10
CA ALA A 590 14.81 14.80 -33.05
C ALA A 590 14.23 15.76 -32.01
N PRO A 591 13.09 16.43 -32.31
CA PRO A 591 12.47 17.35 -31.38
C PRO A 591 11.94 16.61 -30.13
N PRO A 592 11.81 17.30 -29.00
CA PRO A 592 11.28 16.69 -27.77
C PRO A 592 9.83 16.23 -27.93
N VAL A 593 9.51 15.05 -27.36
CA VAL A 593 8.16 14.45 -27.35
C VAL A 593 7.79 13.98 -25.95
N PRO A 594 6.72 14.52 -25.33
CA PRO A 594 5.97 15.71 -25.76
C PRO A 594 6.84 16.97 -25.77
N GLY A 595 6.36 18.02 -26.44
CA GLY A 595 7.09 19.31 -26.53
C GLY A 595 7.30 20.02 -25.18
N VAL A 596 6.51 19.68 -24.16
CA VAL A 596 6.63 20.18 -22.78
C VAL A 596 6.77 18.99 -21.83
N VAL A 597 7.61 19.11 -20.80
CA VAL A 597 7.77 18.09 -19.76
C VAL A 597 6.41 17.85 -19.05
N PRO A 598 5.88 16.62 -19.02
CA PRO A 598 4.67 16.32 -18.26
C PRO A 598 4.88 16.55 -16.76
N ARG A 599 3.94 17.23 -16.10
CA ARG A 599 3.96 17.55 -14.66
C ARG A 599 2.97 16.68 -13.89
N ASP A 600 3.44 15.59 -13.29
CA ASP A 600 2.63 14.52 -12.68
C ASP A 600 1.41 14.09 -13.53
N THR A 601 1.59 14.09 -14.85
CA THR A 601 0.56 13.69 -15.82
C THR A 601 1.16 12.71 -16.82
N THR A 602 0.28 11.98 -17.51
CA THR A 602 0.69 11.13 -18.63
C THR A 602 0.33 11.80 -19.95
N TYR A 603 1.26 11.77 -20.90
CA TYR A 603 1.02 12.16 -22.29
C TYR A 603 0.80 10.94 -23.15
N VAL A 604 -0.19 10.96 -24.06
CA VAL A 604 -0.42 9.87 -25.01
C VAL A 604 0.06 10.33 -26.40
N PRO A 605 1.16 9.78 -26.92
CA PRO A 605 1.67 10.17 -28.23
C PRO A 605 0.70 9.85 -29.37
N SER A 606 0.65 10.75 -30.34
CA SER A 606 -0.11 10.60 -31.58
C SER A 606 0.70 9.80 -32.60
N ASN A 607 0.08 8.77 -33.19
CA ASN A 607 0.67 8.00 -34.30
C ASN A 607 0.37 8.60 -35.68
N LYS A 608 -0.10 9.86 -35.73
CA LYS A 608 -0.39 10.52 -37.00
C LYS A 608 0.93 10.93 -37.68
N PRO A 609 1.07 10.75 -39.01
CA PRO A 609 2.27 11.18 -39.72
C PRO A 609 2.63 12.64 -39.45
N GLY A 610 3.90 12.90 -39.13
CA GLY A 610 4.38 14.24 -38.80
C GLY A 610 4.05 14.74 -37.39
N GLN A 611 3.53 13.88 -36.51
CA GLN A 611 3.31 14.19 -35.09
C GLN A 611 4.16 13.31 -34.18
N ASP A 612 4.56 13.84 -33.03
CA ASP A 612 5.31 13.11 -32.00
C ASP A 612 6.48 12.27 -32.55
N PHE A 613 6.45 10.96 -32.33
CA PHE A 613 7.49 10.03 -32.78
C PHE A 613 7.46 9.74 -34.30
N GLU A 614 6.42 10.20 -35.00
CA GLU A 614 6.32 10.16 -36.47
C GLU A 614 6.86 11.45 -37.13
N GLN A 615 7.52 12.33 -36.37
CA GLN A 615 8.20 13.52 -36.89
C GLN A 615 9.56 13.18 -37.52
N GLY A 616 9.89 13.93 -38.58
CA GLY A 616 11.16 13.84 -39.30
C GLY A 616 11.06 13.15 -40.65
N ASP A 617 12.22 12.72 -41.17
CA ASP A 617 12.38 12.05 -42.44
C ASP A 617 13.40 10.90 -42.31
N ASP A 618 13.85 10.33 -43.43
CA ASP A 618 14.77 9.20 -43.40
C ASP A 618 16.21 9.58 -42.96
N SER A 619 16.50 10.88 -42.83
CA SER A 619 17.79 11.45 -42.39
C SER A 619 17.72 12.23 -41.07
N ALA A 620 16.53 12.57 -40.60
CA ALA A 620 16.31 13.44 -39.44
C ALA A 620 15.15 12.98 -38.56
N GLY A 621 15.23 13.27 -37.27
CA GLY A 621 14.11 13.06 -36.35
C GLY A 621 13.89 11.62 -35.90
N TRP A 622 12.75 11.40 -35.24
CA TRP A 622 12.37 10.09 -34.69
C TRP A 622 12.13 9.04 -35.77
N ARG A 623 11.66 9.47 -36.95
CA ARG A 623 11.46 8.61 -38.11
C ARG A 623 12.75 7.97 -38.62
N CYS A 624 13.86 8.72 -38.69
CA CYS A 624 15.18 8.18 -39.04
C CYS A 624 15.62 7.07 -38.06
N LEU A 625 15.36 7.28 -36.76
CA LEU A 625 15.65 6.32 -35.69
C LEU A 625 14.72 5.10 -35.70
N ARG A 626 13.57 5.18 -36.37
CA ARG A 626 12.48 4.18 -36.31
C ARG A 626 12.00 3.91 -34.89
N VAL A 627 11.86 4.97 -34.12
CA VAL A 627 11.36 4.95 -32.74
C VAL A 627 9.89 5.35 -32.76
N SER A 628 9.02 4.55 -32.12
CA SER A 628 7.61 4.88 -31.90
C SER A 628 7.17 4.35 -30.52
N LEU A 629 6.39 5.14 -29.78
CA LEU A 629 5.87 4.81 -28.45
C LEU A 629 4.36 5.13 -28.40
N PRO A 630 3.48 4.14 -28.65
CA PRO A 630 2.04 4.37 -28.66
C PRO A 630 1.40 4.39 -27.25
N GLN A 631 2.18 4.09 -26.22
CA GLN A 631 1.69 3.98 -24.84
C GLN A 631 1.77 5.34 -24.11
N PRO A 632 0.95 5.58 -23.07
CA PRO A 632 1.09 6.76 -22.24
C PRO A 632 2.49 6.86 -21.62
N ILE A 633 3.13 8.02 -21.76
CA ILE A 633 4.47 8.33 -21.26
C ILE A 633 4.45 9.44 -20.21
N ARG A 634 5.41 9.41 -19.28
CA ARG A 634 5.57 10.42 -18.20
C ARG A 634 6.75 11.35 -18.38
N PHE A 635 7.60 11.06 -19.36
CA PHE A 635 8.81 11.80 -19.65
C PHE A 635 8.73 12.44 -21.03
N GLN A 636 9.34 13.60 -21.18
CA GLN A 636 9.75 14.17 -22.45
C GLN A 636 11.01 13.45 -22.92
N TYR A 637 10.93 12.79 -24.07
CA TYR A 637 12.06 12.16 -24.72
C TYR A 637 12.66 13.08 -25.78
N GLU A 638 13.98 13.10 -25.90
CA GLU A 638 14.70 13.89 -26.91
C GLU A 638 15.95 13.17 -27.40
N TYR A 639 16.28 13.35 -28.67
CA TYR A 639 17.52 12.85 -29.28
C TYR A 639 18.30 14.02 -29.88
N ARG A 640 19.55 14.20 -29.44
CA ARG A 640 20.44 15.27 -29.93
C ARG A 640 21.70 14.67 -30.54
N THR A 641 22.16 15.23 -31.65
CA THR A 641 23.46 14.94 -32.25
C THR A 641 24.28 16.20 -32.43
N GLY A 642 25.60 16.07 -32.37
CA GLY A 642 26.53 17.15 -32.68
C GLY A 642 26.70 18.23 -31.61
N GLY A 643 25.85 18.31 -30.59
CA GLY A 643 25.99 19.23 -29.48
C GLY A 643 24.71 19.54 -28.73
N ALA A 644 24.76 20.58 -27.91
CA ALA A 644 23.65 21.08 -27.09
C ALA A 644 23.02 20.02 -26.17
N TYR A 645 23.77 19.02 -25.72
CA TYR A 645 23.27 17.93 -24.88
C TYR A 645 22.71 18.44 -23.53
N LYS A 646 21.72 17.74 -22.98
CA LYS A 646 21.11 18.02 -21.67
C LYS A 646 21.99 17.49 -20.53
N GLY A 647 22.54 16.28 -20.67
CA GLY A 647 23.35 15.63 -19.64
C GLY A 647 24.49 16.47 -19.11
N PRO A 648 25.38 17.05 -19.96
CA PRO A 648 26.50 17.86 -19.52
C PRO A 648 26.14 19.06 -18.65
N LYS A 649 24.98 19.68 -18.87
CA LYS A 649 24.51 20.80 -18.04
C LYS A 649 24.17 20.39 -16.61
N ARG A 650 23.93 19.10 -16.37
CA ARG A 650 23.67 18.50 -15.06
C ARG A 650 24.84 17.64 -14.55
N GLY A 651 26.03 17.79 -15.11
CA GLY A 651 27.22 17.02 -14.71
C GLY A 651 27.36 15.65 -15.38
N GLY A 652 26.53 15.33 -16.38
CA GLY A 652 26.65 14.13 -17.19
C GLY A 652 27.80 14.19 -18.21
N PRO A 653 28.19 13.05 -18.81
CA PRO A 653 29.28 13.00 -19.78
C PRO A 653 28.90 13.65 -21.12
N ASP A 654 29.84 14.36 -21.74
CA ASP A 654 29.66 14.96 -23.08
C ASP A 654 30.03 13.97 -24.20
N PRO A 655 29.08 13.63 -25.12
CA PRO A 655 29.35 12.85 -26.33
C PRO A 655 30.39 13.48 -27.28
N GLY A 656 30.57 14.81 -27.26
CA GLY A 656 31.34 15.56 -28.24
C GLY A 656 30.58 15.79 -29.56
N LYS A 657 31.22 16.50 -30.49
CA LYS A 657 30.63 16.92 -31.78
C LYS A 657 30.28 15.77 -32.75
N ASP A 658 30.90 14.61 -32.56
CA ASP A 658 30.69 13.41 -33.40
C ASP A 658 29.88 12.34 -32.66
N GLY A 659 29.19 12.73 -31.58
CA GLY A 659 28.37 11.86 -30.75
C GLY A 659 26.88 12.17 -30.81
N PHE A 660 26.14 11.44 -29.98
CA PHE A 660 24.72 11.69 -29.74
C PHE A 660 24.36 11.48 -28.27
N GLU A 661 23.23 12.06 -27.87
CA GLU A 661 22.57 11.83 -26.59
C GLU A 661 21.09 11.50 -26.83
N VAL A 662 20.60 10.47 -26.13
CA VAL A 662 19.18 10.27 -25.87
C VAL A 662 18.90 10.70 -24.44
N SER A 663 17.84 11.47 -24.24
CA SER A 663 17.43 11.93 -22.92
C SER A 663 15.95 11.67 -22.65
N ALA A 664 15.62 11.51 -21.36
CA ALA A 664 14.27 11.53 -20.83
C ALA A 664 14.23 12.50 -19.63
N GLU A 665 13.32 13.48 -19.68
CA GLU A 665 13.14 14.49 -18.64
C GLU A 665 11.68 14.52 -18.16
N GLY A 666 11.46 14.47 -16.85
CA GLY A 666 10.12 14.33 -16.27
C GLY A 666 9.99 15.10 -14.96
N ASP A 667 8.82 15.69 -14.71
CA ASP A 667 8.44 16.33 -13.44
C ASP A 667 7.45 15.38 -12.74
N LEU A 668 7.97 14.56 -11.81
CA LEU A 668 7.26 13.37 -11.34
C LEU A 668 6.24 13.66 -10.24
N ASP A 669 6.29 14.84 -9.62
CA ASP A 669 5.38 15.29 -8.57
C ASP A 669 4.71 16.65 -8.84
N GLY A 670 5.08 17.32 -9.93
CA GLY A 670 4.47 18.56 -10.40
C GLY A 670 5.04 19.83 -9.75
N ASP A 671 6.16 19.74 -9.02
CA ASP A 671 6.76 20.88 -8.31
C ASP A 671 7.59 21.82 -9.20
N GLY A 672 7.81 21.44 -10.46
CA GLY A 672 8.57 22.20 -11.46
C GLY A 672 10.06 21.88 -11.51
N LYS A 673 10.57 21.01 -10.63
CA LYS A 673 11.87 20.35 -10.80
C LYS A 673 11.69 19.14 -11.69
N THR A 674 12.80 18.65 -12.26
CA THR A 674 12.73 17.51 -13.17
C THR A 674 13.84 16.52 -12.92
N SER A 675 13.50 15.24 -13.02
CA SER A 675 14.43 14.14 -13.17
C SER A 675 15.02 14.13 -14.59
N LEU A 676 16.31 13.80 -14.74
CA LEU A 676 16.96 13.65 -16.06
C LEU A 676 17.70 12.31 -16.18
N PHE A 677 17.36 11.55 -17.22
CA PHE A 677 18.05 10.31 -17.60
C PHE A 677 18.67 10.49 -18.97
N THR A 678 19.98 10.28 -19.11
CA THR A 678 20.64 10.36 -20.42
C THR A 678 21.52 9.16 -20.72
N ARG A 679 21.60 8.81 -22.00
CA ARG A 679 22.53 7.82 -22.51
C ARG A 679 23.18 8.33 -23.78
N ILE A 680 24.49 8.21 -23.85
CA ILE A 680 25.29 8.78 -24.93
C ILE A 680 25.88 7.70 -25.83
N GLY A 681 26.15 8.06 -27.07
CA GLY A 681 26.97 7.27 -28.00
C GLY A 681 28.03 8.13 -28.66
N LYS A 682 29.21 7.56 -28.89
CA LYS A 682 30.34 8.22 -29.56
C LYS A 682 30.80 7.38 -30.73
N ILE A 683 31.17 8.02 -31.84
CA ILE A 683 31.83 7.32 -32.94
C ILE A 683 33.31 7.15 -32.59
N GLN A 684 33.79 5.91 -32.57
CA GLN A 684 35.18 5.56 -32.36
C GLN A 684 35.59 4.59 -33.46
N ASN A 685 36.60 4.95 -34.26
CA ASN A 685 37.09 4.14 -35.38
C ASN A 685 35.97 3.72 -36.35
N GLY A 686 35.04 4.64 -36.64
CA GLY A 686 33.90 4.39 -37.52
C GLY A 686 32.76 3.57 -36.91
N THR A 687 32.88 3.09 -35.67
CA THR A 687 31.84 2.31 -34.96
C THR A 687 31.21 3.13 -33.84
N ILE A 688 29.92 2.93 -33.55
CA ILE A 688 29.29 3.54 -32.37
C ILE A 688 29.61 2.75 -31.10
N VAL A 689 30.13 3.45 -30.10
CA VAL A 689 30.30 2.96 -28.73
C VAL A 689 29.29 3.67 -27.83
N LEU A 690 28.34 2.90 -27.28
CA LEU A 690 27.39 3.40 -26.29
C LEU A 690 28.03 3.48 -24.90
N SER A 691 27.62 4.45 -24.08
CA SER A 691 27.97 4.43 -22.67
C SER A 691 27.44 3.15 -21.98
N PRO A 692 28.23 2.55 -21.07
CA PRO A 692 27.82 1.32 -20.38
C PRO A 692 26.69 1.57 -19.37
N GLN A 693 26.56 2.81 -18.90
CA GLN A 693 25.58 3.23 -17.91
C GLN A 693 24.76 4.41 -18.43
N ILE A 694 23.53 4.52 -17.91
CA ILE A 694 22.68 5.71 -18.03
C ILE A 694 23.16 6.70 -16.98
N PHE A 695 23.41 7.94 -17.38
CA PHE A 695 23.60 9.04 -16.45
C PHE A 695 22.23 9.45 -15.89
N VAL A 696 22.16 9.61 -14.58
CA VAL A 696 20.93 10.01 -13.87
C VAL A 696 21.25 11.23 -13.03
N ALA A 697 20.52 12.31 -13.25
CA ALA A 697 20.45 13.44 -12.34
C ALA A 697 19.06 13.47 -11.73
N ASP A 698 18.99 13.74 -10.42
CA ASP A 698 17.73 14.04 -9.76
C ASP A 698 16.69 12.91 -9.90
N GLU A 699 17.10 11.65 -9.70
CA GLU A 699 16.31 10.45 -10.07
C GLU A 699 14.84 10.44 -9.60
N LEU A 700 14.60 11.04 -8.44
CA LEU A 700 13.30 11.05 -7.76
C LEU A 700 12.75 12.48 -7.59
N GLU A 701 13.37 13.49 -8.23
CA GLU A 701 12.84 14.87 -8.24
C GLU A 701 11.67 14.95 -9.22
#